data_AF-A0A522FFQ9-F1
#
_entry.id   AF-A0A522FFQ9-F1
#
_cell.length_a   1.000
_cell.length_b   1.000
_cell.length_c   1.000
_cell.angle_alpha   90.00
_cell.angle_beta   90.00
_cell.angle_gamma   90.00
#
_symmetry.space_group_name_H-M   'P 1'
#
loop_
_entity.id
_entity.type
_entity.pdbx_description
1 polymer ?
#
loop_
_entity_poly.entity_id
_entity_poly.type
_entity_poly.pdbx_seq_one_letter_code
_entity_poly.pdbx_strand_id
1 'polypeptide(L)'
;MSNETLEQLANAQAIYLDALAKEALRLAKALPDPAFDPQGRLLIDVQLNDEQIGNVVEKINEKNKTTYSPDRKGLQTAIGRKLTGTTTISLDCKLDETLQQKYIDKLVKIDAKLPANILHGLQVIPQNSIIALQQEFHFHLGLVRRVYETLPQFQGKNLELAYQDTLKAVNQLVLQAFVAALRSSKNIHELNEQLDKARADILPQAHTLLMQEIIKKTHVVLNEGDFKNLNDKVNARAKETSATVNDVVHLNVQEGLITFIAGEKSTSHASKANTEFAHRQMITHFLDAEGGVRPHSSPRIQIRTPSPVLKKGLPSDSAYIADVAVKLGTIAANYSLTERIKGIPVEERDKPAAFIYNSYTAINDKIGDVGGNLQTQSAYHILKGAHQYNAAQLKNKKPVLCFVQNISVNGFGDTLGYQSRNNLVIESTLMTELALLHTLYNILPPEQQAKALAVFDYYKTYLNSGNLDSFFSKSVEGSLAITTIKELKLTWQKSLGQNAIKSDPEQVQENAQLGLQQLMAYDLHFLHDFSMLIQALSVFVEQTSLGGCKSGNERSQAVNGRVAILDSQLSVPNAATPIKKFLLALAQANKAPRTESVMLKHALDREYNKCNLYGAASLISLIDQGGSAKVEAKPGHPFYVSRNFAEANASVMTNLQQSQAAEMQAHKGMPKMIEGAWQGHPKSWWQRMKSSPLGLAGAILGVVTVIPAFIVLGYNLVKNYRGKKATQTSNEAYASSSESDLESSGASSGSDSSESRVPLLAQARGLPASAPIHYPSPLHHKASRPTKADDPTDNDDLSL
;
A
#
# COMPACT_ATOMS: atom_id res chain seq x y z
N MET A 1 -6.60 18.76 27.21
CA MET A 1 -6.41 17.77 26.14
C MET A 1 -6.42 16.41 26.80
N SER A 2 -7.37 15.55 26.43
CA SER A 2 -7.49 14.18 26.92
C SER A 2 -6.32 13.33 26.41
N ASN A 3 -5.82 12.42 27.25
CA ASN A 3 -5.08 11.27 26.74
C ASN A 3 -6.11 10.34 26.10
N GLU A 4 -6.33 10.48 24.79
CA GLU A 4 -7.20 9.58 24.04
C GLU A 4 -6.59 8.18 24.01
N THR A 5 -7.39 7.17 24.37
CA THR A 5 -6.93 5.77 24.28
C THR A 5 -6.90 5.31 22.82
N LEU A 6 -6.09 4.30 22.50
CA LEU A 6 -6.09 3.70 21.15
C LEU A 6 -7.47 3.13 20.76
N GLU A 7 -8.28 2.74 21.75
CA GLU A 7 -9.67 2.31 21.55
C GLU A 7 -10.59 3.48 21.14
N GLN A 8 -10.53 4.62 21.83
CA GLN A 8 -11.29 5.82 21.45
C GLN A 8 -10.91 6.28 20.03
N LEU A 9 -9.61 6.26 19.74
CA LEU A 9 -9.05 6.58 18.43
C LEU A 9 -9.61 5.64 17.33
N ALA A 10 -9.65 4.33 17.60
CA ALA A 10 -10.17 3.34 16.66
C ALA A 10 -11.69 3.43 16.46
N ASN A 11 -12.45 3.74 17.52
CA ASN A 11 -13.88 4.04 17.40
C ASN A 11 -14.11 5.26 16.49
N ALA A 12 -13.33 6.34 16.69
CA ALA A 12 -13.44 7.55 15.90
C ALA A 12 -13.10 7.33 14.41
N GLN A 13 -12.02 6.59 14.16
CA GLN A 13 -11.59 6.22 12.82
C GLN A 13 -12.61 5.32 12.11
N ALA A 14 -13.16 4.32 12.79
CA ALA A 14 -14.21 3.45 12.24
C ALA A 14 -15.48 4.22 11.85
N ILE A 15 -15.97 5.13 12.71
CA ILE A 15 -17.16 5.96 12.42
C ILE A 15 -16.93 6.88 11.21
N TYR A 16 -15.73 7.47 11.09
CA TYR A 16 -15.38 8.30 9.94
C TYR A 16 -15.31 7.49 8.63
N LEU A 17 -14.74 6.29 8.69
CA LEU A 17 -14.62 5.41 7.52
C LEU A 17 -15.96 4.79 7.09
N ASP A 18 -16.86 4.51 8.02
CA ASP A 18 -18.26 4.13 7.75
C ASP A 18 -18.98 5.21 6.92
N ALA A 19 -18.82 6.49 7.30
CA ALA A 19 -19.40 7.62 6.59
C ALA A 19 -18.81 7.78 5.17
N LEU A 20 -17.49 7.62 5.02
CA LEU A 20 -16.83 7.64 3.71
C LEU A 20 -17.27 6.48 2.81
N ALA A 21 -17.39 5.26 3.35
CA ALA A 21 -17.83 4.07 2.62
C ALA A 21 -19.27 4.25 2.07
N LYS A 22 -20.19 4.72 2.92
CA LYS A 22 -21.59 4.96 2.55
C LYS A 22 -21.73 6.07 1.50
N GLU A 23 -20.97 7.15 1.62
CA GLU A 23 -20.98 8.24 0.64
C GLU A 23 -20.35 7.81 -0.69
N ALA A 24 -19.25 7.05 -0.67
CA ALA A 24 -18.65 6.47 -1.88
C ALA A 24 -19.64 5.56 -2.61
N LEU A 25 -20.37 4.71 -1.88
CA LEU A 25 -21.38 3.84 -2.45
C LEU A 25 -22.53 4.63 -3.08
N ARG A 26 -23.02 5.67 -2.39
CA ARG A 26 -24.06 6.58 -2.91
C ARG A 26 -23.62 7.24 -4.22
N LEU A 27 -22.39 7.76 -4.28
CA LEU A 27 -21.82 8.38 -5.46
C LEU A 27 -21.62 7.36 -6.61
N ALA A 28 -21.06 6.19 -6.33
CA ALA A 28 -20.85 5.14 -7.32
C ALA A 28 -22.15 4.66 -7.98
N LYS A 29 -23.23 4.50 -7.19
CA LYS A 29 -24.55 4.11 -7.72
C LYS A 29 -25.13 5.16 -8.67
N ALA A 30 -24.86 6.44 -8.42
CA ALA A 30 -25.26 7.55 -9.28
C ALA A 30 -24.43 7.70 -10.58
N LEU A 31 -23.27 7.03 -10.71
CA LEU A 31 -22.47 7.10 -11.94
C LEU A 31 -23.17 6.35 -13.10
N PRO A 32 -23.35 6.98 -14.27
CA PRO A 32 -23.98 6.32 -15.42
C PRO A 32 -23.02 5.37 -16.17
N ASP A 33 -21.73 5.72 -16.28
CA ASP A 33 -20.69 4.86 -16.86
C ASP A 33 -19.46 4.82 -15.93
N PRO A 34 -19.49 3.97 -14.87
CA PRO A 34 -18.39 3.86 -13.91
C PRO A 34 -17.17 3.11 -14.52
N ALA A 35 -15.96 3.58 -14.18
CA ALA A 35 -14.71 3.04 -14.72
C ALA A 35 -14.17 1.87 -13.86
N PHE A 36 -14.61 0.65 -14.17
CA PHE A 36 -14.26 -0.56 -13.41
C PHE A 36 -12.83 -1.06 -13.66
N ASP A 37 -12.16 -1.44 -12.58
CA ASP A 37 -10.92 -2.21 -12.59
C ASP A 37 -11.18 -3.72 -12.83
N PRO A 38 -10.23 -4.49 -13.41
CA PRO A 38 -10.33 -5.95 -13.53
C PRO A 38 -10.68 -6.69 -12.23
N GLN A 39 -10.32 -6.12 -11.07
CA GLN A 39 -10.70 -6.64 -9.76
C GLN A 39 -12.20 -6.44 -9.41
N GLY A 40 -13.01 -5.82 -10.27
CA GLY A 40 -14.39 -5.41 -9.94
C GLY A 40 -14.45 -4.17 -9.04
N ARG A 41 -13.44 -3.29 -9.10
CA ARG A 41 -13.29 -2.15 -8.17
C ARG A 41 -13.51 -0.81 -8.86
N LEU A 42 -13.93 0.18 -8.09
CA LEU A 42 -14.14 1.57 -8.53
C LEU A 42 -13.33 2.52 -7.65
N LEU A 43 -12.70 3.52 -8.27
CA LEU A 43 -12.09 4.64 -7.54
C LEU A 43 -13.09 5.81 -7.52
N ILE A 44 -13.53 6.18 -6.32
CA ILE A 44 -14.52 7.24 -6.08
C ILE A 44 -13.92 8.30 -5.18
N ASP A 45 -13.81 9.54 -5.66
CA ASP A 45 -13.39 10.66 -4.84
C ASP A 45 -14.56 11.19 -3.98
N VAL A 46 -14.37 11.17 -2.66
CA VAL A 46 -15.36 11.59 -1.66
C VAL A 46 -14.90 12.88 -0.98
N GLN A 47 -15.82 13.83 -0.87
CA GLN A 47 -15.69 15.02 -0.02
C GLN A 47 -16.92 15.07 0.88
N LEU A 48 -16.71 14.98 2.20
CA LEU A 48 -17.77 15.24 3.17
C LEU A 48 -17.91 16.75 3.37
N ASN A 49 -19.15 17.25 3.29
CA ASN A 49 -19.47 18.64 3.60
C ASN A 49 -19.48 18.90 5.12
N ASP A 50 -19.59 20.17 5.53
CA ASP A 50 -19.50 20.53 6.95
C ASP A 50 -20.62 19.92 7.82
N GLU A 51 -21.83 19.73 7.25
CA GLU A 51 -22.95 19.05 7.92
C GLU A 51 -22.65 17.55 8.13
N GLN A 52 -22.15 16.87 7.11
CA GLN A 52 -21.71 15.46 7.20
C GLN A 52 -20.56 15.29 8.19
N ILE A 53 -19.62 16.25 8.23
CA ILE A 53 -18.52 16.27 9.21
C ILE A 53 -19.06 16.47 10.63
N GLY A 54 -19.97 17.42 10.85
CA GLY A 54 -20.63 17.64 12.14
C GLY A 54 -21.32 16.37 12.65
N ASN A 55 -22.16 15.77 11.81
CA ASN A 55 -22.85 14.50 12.09
C ASN A 55 -21.89 13.34 12.43
N VAL A 56 -20.71 13.27 11.79
CA VAL A 56 -19.67 12.28 12.12
C VAL A 56 -19.08 12.57 13.49
N VAL A 57 -18.71 13.82 13.78
CA VAL A 57 -18.12 14.19 15.08
C VAL A 57 -19.11 14.01 16.24
N GLU A 58 -20.39 14.30 16.05
CA GLU A 58 -21.44 14.07 17.05
C GLU A 58 -21.54 12.59 17.43
N LYS A 59 -21.57 11.69 16.43
CA LYS A 59 -21.52 10.23 16.68
C LYS A 59 -20.25 9.78 17.41
N ILE A 60 -19.11 10.40 17.11
CA ILE A 60 -17.85 10.12 17.81
C ILE A 60 -17.93 10.59 19.26
N ASN A 61 -18.47 11.79 19.50
CA ASN A 61 -18.67 12.36 20.83
C ASN A 61 -19.62 11.52 21.68
N GLU A 62 -20.73 11.05 21.11
CA GLU A 62 -21.65 10.12 21.76
C GLU A 62 -20.94 8.79 22.11
N LYS A 63 -20.29 8.16 21.11
CA LYS A 63 -19.65 6.85 21.27
C LYS A 63 -18.50 6.85 22.28
N ASN A 64 -17.64 7.85 22.22
CA ASN A 64 -16.43 7.96 23.06
C ASN A 64 -16.64 8.77 24.35
N LYS A 65 -17.81 9.40 24.53
CA LYS A 65 -18.14 10.33 25.62
C LYS A 65 -17.18 11.54 25.65
N THR A 66 -16.93 12.13 24.48
CA THR A 66 -16.01 13.25 24.26
C THR A 66 -16.75 14.52 23.81
N THR A 67 -16.02 15.63 23.68
CA THR A 67 -16.58 16.96 23.36
C THR A 67 -15.76 17.70 22.30
N TYR A 68 -15.41 17.00 21.21
CA TYR A 68 -14.77 17.62 20.04
C TYR A 68 -15.73 18.60 19.35
N SER A 69 -15.19 19.66 18.74
CA SER A 69 -15.97 20.61 17.93
C SER A 69 -16.58 19.91 16.70
N PRO A 70 -17.86 20.15 16.34
CA PRO A 70 -18.52 19.52 15.20
C PRO A 70 -18.06 20.13 13.85
N ASP A 71 -16.74 20.13 13.63
CA ASP A 71 -16.06 20.69 12.47
C ASP A 71 -14.87 19.80 12.04
N ARG A 72 -14.23 20.16 10.92
CA ARG A 72 -13.08 19.41 10.40
C ARG A 72 -11.90 19.34 11.39
N LYS A 73 -11.76 20.32 12.30
CA LYS A 73 -10.66 20.36 13.28
C LYS A 73 -10.92 19.39 14.44
N GLY A 74 -12.15 19.32 14.93
CA GLY A 74 -12.58 18.35 15.92
C GLY A 74 -12.51 16.93 15.36
N LEU A 75 -12.93 16.72 14.11
CA LEU A 75 -12.75 15.44 13.42
C LEU A 75 -11.27 15.03 13.34
N GLN A 76 -10.37 15.91 12.85
CA GLN A 76 -8.94 15.64 12.76
C GLN A 76 -8.28 15.34 14.12
N THR A 77 -8.78 15.96 15.18
CA THR A 77 -8.35 15.69 16.56
C THR A 77 -8.81 14.28 16.97
N ALA A 78 -10.10 13.99 16.85
CA ALA A 78 -10.71 12.73 17.27
C ALA A 78 -10.18 11.48 16.54
N ILE A 79 -9.87 11.59 15.24
CA ILE A 79 -9.24 10.48 14.48
C ILE A 79 -7.71 10.48 14.61
N GLY A 80 -7.14 11.41 15.37
CA GLY A 80 -5.71 11.55 15.64
C GLY A 80 -4.85 11.75 14.39
N ARG A 81 -5.31 12.48 13.38
CA ARG A 81 -4.47 12.81 12.20
C ARG A 81 -5.03 13.93 11.35
N LYS A 82 -4.13 14.57 10.59
CA LYS A 82 -4.52 15.47 9.51
C LYS A 82 -5.27 14.69 8.42
N LEU A 83 -6.31 15.34 7.90
CA LEU A 83 -7.12 14.90 6.76
C LEU A 83 -6.84 15.78 5.55
N THR A 84 -6.88 15.16 4.38
CA THR A 84 -6.88 15.82 3.09
C THR A 84 -8.27 16.40 2.76
N GLY A 85 -8.35 17.18 1.67
CA GLY A 85 -9.61 17.77 1.23
C GLY A 85 -10.60 16.75 0.68
N THR A 86 -10.07 15.76 -0.05
CA THR A 86 -10.75 14.68 -0.78
C THR A 86 -10.15 13.34 -0.36
N THR A 87 -10.97 12.32 -0.16
CA THR A 87 -10.52 10.94 0.05
C THR A 87 -10.90 10.07 -1.14
N THR A 88 -9.93 9.39 -1.75
CA THR A 88 -10.15 8.47 -2.87
C THR A 88 -10.47 7.08 -2.33
N ILE A 89 -11.64 6.55 -2.65
CA ILE A 89 -12.16 5.28 -2.13
C ILE A 89 -12.08 4.21 -3.22
N SER A 90 -11.26 3.17 -3.01
CA SER A 90 -11.24 1.93 -3.78
C SER A 90 -12.38 1.04 -3.28
N LEU A 91 -13.56 1.28 -3.83
CA LEU A 91 -14.82 0.60 -3.55
C LEU A 91 -14.87 -0.74 -4.30
N ASP A 92 -15.23 -1.81 -3.59
CA ASP A 92 -15.50 -3.13 -4.16
C ASP A 92 -16.96 -3.19 -4.66
N CYS A 93 -17.19 -3.63 -5.90
CA CYS A 93 -18.55 -3.71 -6.43
C CYS A 93 -19.41 -4.78 -5.75
N LYS A 94 -18.81 -5.75 -5.03
CA LYS A 94 -19.54 -6.79 -4.28
C LYS A 94 -20.36 -6.26 -3.10
N LEU A 95 -20.13 -5.01 -2.67
CA LEU A 95 -20.94 -4.35 -1.64
C LEU A 95 -22.35 -3.96 -2.12
N ASP A 96 -22.64 -4.03 -3.42
CA ASP A 96 -23.94 -3.63 -3.96
C ASP A 96 -24.26 -4.34 -5.29
N GLU A 97 -25.37 -5.09 -5.31
CA GLU A 97 -25.82 -5.86 -6.47
C GLU A 97 -25.98 -5.01 -7.74
N THR A 98 -26.35 -3.72 -7.61
CA THR A 98 -26.49 -2.84 -8.78
C THR A 98 -25.12 -2.47 -9.36
N LEU A 99 -24.10 -2.24 -8.53
CA LEU A 99 -22.73 -2.03 -8.99
C LEU A 99 -22.13 -3.31 -9.59
N GLN A 100 -22.37 -4.46 -8.97
CA GLN A 100 -21.95 -5.75 -9.51
C GLN A 100 -22.60 -6.02 -10.88
N GLN A 101 -23.90 -5.76 -11.04
CA GLN A 101 -24.57 -5.92 -12.33
C GLN A 101 -24.01 -4.95 -13.38
N LYS A 102 -23.81 -3.66 -13.04
CA LYS A 102 -23.14 -2.69 -13.95
C LYS A 102 -21.76 -3.15 -14.39
N TYR A 103 -21.01 -3.86 -13.54
CA TYR A 103 -19.71 -4.43 -13.91
C TYR A 103 -19.85 -5.55 -14.94
N ILE A 104 -20.71 -6.53 -14.66
CA ILE A 104 -20.98 -7.66 -15.57
C ILE A 104 -21.53 -7.16 -16.92
N ASP A 105 -22.49 -6.24 -16.91
CA ASP A 105 -23.06 -5.64 -18.13
C ASP A 105 -21.99 -4.97 -18.99
N LYS A 106 -20.99 -4.32 -18.38
CA LYS A 106 -19.89 -3.67 -19.10
C LYS A 106 -18.95 -4.69 -19.75
N LEU A 107 -18.70 -5.82 -19.10
CA LEU A 107 -17.93 -6.93 -19.70
C LEU A 107 -18.71 -7.59 -20.86
N VAL A 108 -20.00 -7.89 -20.67
CA VAL A 108 -20.89 -8.46 -21.70
C VAL A 108 -21.08 -7.51 -22.88
N LYS A 109 -21.08 -6.20 -22.66
CA LYS A 109 -21.12 -5.19 -23.74
C LYS A 109 -19.83 -5.15 -24.57
N ILE A 110 -18.68 -5.45 -23.96
CA ILE A 110 -17.41 -5.60 -24.68
C ILE A 110 -17.42 -6.90 -25.49
N ASP A 111 -17.93 -7.99 -24.93
CA ASP A 111 -18.16 -9.21 -25.70
C ASP A 111 -19.36 -10.04 -25.21
N ALA A 112 -20.42 -10.03 -26.03
CA ALA A 112 -21.67 -10.75 -25.76
C ALA A 112 -21.55 -12.27 -25.85
N LYS A 113 -20.40 -12.81 -26.26
CA LYS A 113 -20.07 -14.24 -26.28
C LYS A 113 -19.12 -14.62 -25.13
N LEU A 114 -19.09 -13.86 -24.03
CA LEU A 114 -18.46 -14.31 -22.79
C LEU A 114 -19.25 -15.49 -22.21
N PRO A 115 -18.62 -16.67 -22.02
CA PRO A 115 -19.30 -17.82 -21.41
C PRO A 115 -19.82 -17.52 -20.00
N ALA A 116 -21.01 -18.02 -19.69
CA ALA A 116 -21.65 -17.79 -18.39
C ALA A 116 -20.84 -18.37 -17.21
N ASN A 117 -20.10 -19.45 -17.41
CA ASN A 117 -19.19 -20.01 -16.39
C ASN A 117 -18.07 -19.03 -16.03
N ILE A 118 -17.48 -18.33 -17.00
CA ILE A 118 -16.42 -17.34 -16.74
C ILE A 118 -17.00 -16.16 -15.94
N LEU A 119 -18.19 -15.68 -16.32
CA LEU A 119 -18.88 -14.59 -15.60
C LEU A 119 -19.28 -14.98 -14.18
N HIS A 120 -19.64 -16.25 -13.94
CA HIS A 120 -19.87 -16.79 -12.60
C HIS A 120 -18.55 -16.95 -11.82
N GLY A 121 -17.50 -17.46 -12.47
CA GLY A 121 -16.15 -17.58 -11.93
C GLY A 121 -15.62 -16.25 -11.39
N LEU A 122 -15.80 -15.15 -12.14
CA LEU A 122 -15.46 -13.80 -11.70
C LEU A 122 -16.05 -13.38 -10.34
N GLN A 123 -17.20 -13.94 -9.96
CA GLN A 123 -17.85 -13.60 -8.69
C GLN A 123 -17.17 -14.31 -7.51
N VAL A 124 -16.69 -15.55 -7.73
CA VAL A 124 -16.11 -16.41 -6.68
C VAL A 124 -14.58 -16.36 -6.60
N ILE A 125 -13.88 -15.92 -7.66
CA ILE A 125 -12.41 -15.83 -7.62
C ILE A 125 -11.91 -14.75 -6.64
N PRO A 126 -10.73 -14.97 -6.03
CA PRO A 126 -10.05 -13.95 -5.24
C PRO A 126 -9.61 -12.72 -6.04
N GLN A 127 -10.41 -11.66 -6.00
CA GLN A 127 -10.22 -10.50 -6.87
C GLN A 127 -8.92 -9.73 -6.60
N ASN A 128 -8.49 -9.56 -5.34
CA ASN A 128 -7.23 -8.85 -5.05
C ASN A 128 -5.96 -9.67 -5.37
N SER A 129 -6.11 -10.85 -5.99
CA SER A 129 -5.02 -11.59 -6.64
C SER A 129 -4.87 -11.24 -8.13
N ILE A 130 -5.83 -10.54 -8.72
CA ILE A 130 -5.79 -10.05 -10.11
C ILE A 130 -5.05 -8.70 -10.14
N ILE A 131 -4.30 -8.42 -11.22
CA ILE A 131 -3.66 -7.11 -11.41
C ILE A 131 -4.72 -5.99 -11.48
N ALA A 132 -4.54 -4.98 -10.62
CA ALA A 132 -5.36 -3.79 -10.51
C ALA A 132 -5.11 -2.75 -11.63
N LEU A 133 -5.24 -3.16 -12.90
CA LEU A 133 -4.68 -2.41 -14.03
C LEU A 133 -5.33 -1.02 -14.25
N GLN A 134 -6.62 -0.85 -13.95
CA GLN A 134 -7.27 0.47 -14.03
C GLN A 134 -6.81 1.37 -12.88
N GLN A 135 -6.65 0.82 -11.67
CA GLN A 135 -6.13 1.57 -10.52
C GLN A 135 -4.68 1.99 -10.75
N GLU A 136 -3.84 1.12 -11.34
CA GLU A 136 -2.48 1.46 -11.79
C GLU A 136 -2.50 2.64 -12.77
N PHE A 137 -3.33 2.59 -13.82
CA PHE A 137 -3.42 3.69 -14.78
C PHE A 137 -4.01 4.98 -14.20
N HIS A 138 -4.94 4.90 -13.25
CA HIS A 138 -5.47 6.05 -12.52
C HIS A 138 -4.33 6.81 -11.83
N PHE A 139 -3.61 6.16 -10.92
CA PHE A 139 -2.53 6.84 -10.19
C PHE A 139 -1.34 7.22 -11.10
N HIS A 140 -1.01 6.41 -12.10
CA HIS A 140 0.01 6.74 -13.10
C HIS A 140 -0.28 8.05 -13.82
N LEU A 141 -1.46 8.16 -14.43
CA LEU A 141 -1.86 9.35 -15.17
C LEU A 141 -2.11 10.54 -14.23
N GLY A 142 -2.49 10.30 -12.97
CA GLY A 142 -2.57 11.32 -11.93
C GLY A 142 -1.21 11.96 -11.66
N LEU A 143 -0.14 11.14 -11.56
CA LEU A 143 1.23 11.65 -11.46
C LEU A 143 1.65 12.41 -12.72
N VAL A 144 1.41 11.87 -13.91
CA VAL A 144 1.73 12.54 -15.19
C VAL A 144 1.04 13.91 -15.30
N ARG A 145 -0.25 13.99 -14.91
CA ARG A 145 -1.02 15.23 -14.85
C ARG A 145 -0.39 16.24 -13.89
N ARG A 146 -0.06 15.82 -12.67
CA ARG A 146 0.59 16.66 -11.64
C ARG A 146 1.99 17.12 -12.05
N VAL A 147 2.69 16.35 -12.89
CA VAL A 147 3.93 16.79 -13.54
C VAL A 147 3.66 17.88 -14.57
N TYR A 148 2.66 17.73 -15.46
CA TYR A 148 2.27 18.79 -16.39
C TYR A 148 1.84 20.09 -15.68
N GLU A 149 1.07 20.00 -14.59
CA GLU A 149 0.65 21.13 -13.74
C GLU A 149 1.83 21.96 -13.19
N THR A 150 3.06 21.42 -13.19
CA THR A 150 4.27 22.15 -12.74
C THR A 150 5.03 22.87 -13.85
N LEU A 151 4.62 22.71 -15.12
CA LEU A 151 5.28 23.37 -16.25
C LEU A 151 4.71 24.77 -16.49
N PRO A 152 5.54 25.78 -16.82
CA PRO A 152 5.06 27.16 -17.03
C PRO A 152 3.90 27.28 -18.03
N GLN A 153 3.90 26.45 -19.08
CA GLN A 153 2.91 26.43 -20.14
C GLN A 153 1.49 26.05 -19.65
N PHE A 154 1.39 25.33 -18.52
CA PHE A 154 0.12 24.92 -17.91
C PHE A 154 -0.23 25.71 -16.64
N GLN A 155 0.51 26.78 -16.32
CA GLN A 155 0.22 27.59 -15.15
C GLN A 155 -1.21 28.18 -15.22
N GLY A 156 -2.03 27.90 -14.21
CA GLY A 156 -3.44 28.31 -14.15
C GLY A 156 -4.41 27.47 -15.00
N LYS A 157 -3.94 26.44 -15.72
CA LYS A 157 -4.81 25.52 -16.46
C LYS A 157 -5.25 24.37 -15.54
N ASN A 158 -6.54 24.05 -15.52
CA ASN A 158 -7.06 22.89 -14.80
C ASN A 158 -7.03 21.64 -15.71
N LEU A 159 -6.14 20.69 -15.40
CA LEU A 159 -5.97 19.45 -16.18
C LEU A 159 -6.87 18.29 -15.71
N GLU A 160 -7.70 18.49 -14.67
CA GLU A 160 -8.57 17.46 -14.10
C GLU A 160 -9.55 16.88 -15.15
N LEU A 161 -10.20 17.73 -15.95
CA LEU A 161 -11.14 17.26 -16.97
C LEU A 161 -10.47 16.43 -18.07
N ALA A 162 -9.25 16.81 -18.48
CA ALA A 162 -8.47 16.05 -19.46
C ALA A 162 -8.10 14.67 -18.92
N TYR A 163 -7.70 14.61 -17.65
CA TYR A 163 -7.39 13.38 -16.94
C TYR A 163 -8.63 12.47 -16.80
N GLN A 164 -9.77 12.99 -16.34
CA GLN A 164 -11.00 12.21 -16.16
C GLN A 164 -11.54 11.64 -17.48
N ASP A 165 -11.50 12.40 -18.57
CA ASP A 165 -11.91 11.90 -19.89
C ASP A 165 -10.91 10.86 -20.44
N THR A 166 -9.60 11.05 -20.18
CA THR A 166 -8.58 10.04 -20.50
C THR A 166 -8.82 8.72 -19.76
N LEU A 167 -9.16 8.77 -18.46
CA LEU A 167 -9.41 7.56 -17.66
C LEU A 167 -10.56 6.72 -18.20
N LYS A 168 -11.62 7.34 -18.74
CA LYS A 168 -12.72 6.62 -19.41
C LYS A 168 -12.24 5.91 -20.67
N ALA A 169 -11.42 6.57 -21.49
CA ALA A 169 -10.85 5.99 -22.70
C ALA A 169 -9.89 4.83 -22.39
N VAL A 170 -9.02 4.99 -21.38
CA VAL A 170 -8.12 3.93 -20.89
C VAL A 170 -8.92 2.76 -20.29
N ASN A 171 -10.03 3.02 -19.59
CA ASN A 171 -10.88 1.97 -19.05
C ASN A 171 -11.43 1.02 -20.11
N GLN A 172 -11.79 1.54 -21.28
CA GLN A 172 -12.20 0.71 -22.42
C GLN A 172 -11.06 -0.18 -22.92
N LEU A 173 -9.81 0.31 -22.93
CA LEU A 173 -8.63 -0.50 -23.31
C LEU A 173 -8.33 -1.58 -22.26
N VAL A 174 -8.39 -1.23 -20.97
CA VAL A 174 -8.14 -2.15 -19.85
C VAL A 174 -9.17 -3.28 -19.84
N LEU A 175 -10.47 -2.95 -19.93
CA LEU A 175 -11.52 -3.97 -19.92
C LEU A 175 -11.53 -4.83 -21.21
N GLN A 176 -11.14 -4.28 -22.37
CA GLN A 176 -10.93 -5.07 -23.59
C GLN A 176 -9.79 -6.09 -23.41
N ALA A 177 -8.66 -5.68 -22.83
CA ALA A 177 -7.56 -6.58 -22.52
C ALA A 177 -7.95 -7.65 -21.48
N PHE A 178 -8.72 -7.26 -20.46
CA PHE A 178 -9.22 -8.18 -19.44
C PHE A 178 -10.18 -9.23 -20.01
N VAL A 179 -11.18 -8.82 -20.81
CA VAL A 179 -12.12 -9.74 -21.49
C VAL A 179 -11.39 -10.69 -22.45
N ALA A 180 -10.34 -10.23 -23.13
CA ALA A 180 -9.50 -11.09 -23.96
C ALA A 180 -8.71 -12.11 -23.11
N ALA A 181 -8.12 -11.66 -22.00
CA ALA A 181 -7.35 -12.51 -21.08
C ALA A 181 -8.23 -13.61 -20.46
N LEU A 182 -9.41 -13.25 -19.94
CA LEU A 182 -10.36 -14.18 -19.33
C LEU A 182 -10.72 -15.38 -20.21
N ARG A 183 -10.75 -15.20 -21.54
CA ARG A 183 -11.03 -16.29 -22.49
C ARG A 183 -9.86 -17.23 -22.72
N SER A 184 -8.64 -16.72 -22.58
CA SER A 184 -7.40 -17.45 -22.87
C SER A 184 -6.80 -18.14 -21.65
N SER A 185 -7.16 -17.67 -20.46
CA SER A 185 -6.53 -18.04 -19.19
C SER A 185 -7.38 -19.02 -18.41
N LYS A 186 -6.76 -20.10 -17.94
CA LYS A 186 -7.41 -21.17 -17.14
C LYS A 186 -7.36 -20.90 -15.64
N ASN A 187 -6.49 -19.97 -15.22
CA ASN A 187 -6.20 -19.63 -13.83
C ASN A 187 -5.74 -18.17 -13.70
N ILE A 188 -5.64 -17.67 -12.46
CA ILE A 188 -5.25 -16.28 -12.16
C ILE A 188 -3.80 -15.97 -12.57
N HIS A 189 -2.90 -16.96 -12.55
CA HIS A 189 -1.52 -16.80 -13.00
C HIS A 189 -1.46 -16.42 -14.49
N GLU A 190 -2.10 -17.22 -15.35
CA GLU A 190 -2.22 -16.96 -16.79
C GLU A 190 -2.95 -15.64 -17.08
N LEU A 191 -4.00 -15.32 -16.31
CA LEU A 191 -4.75 -14.06 -16.42
C LEU A 191 -3.85 -12.85 -16.15
N ASN A 192 -3.05 -12.91 -15.09
CA ASN A 192 -2.12 -11.85 -14.73
C ASN A 192 -0.94 -11.74 -15.69
N GLU A 193 -0.48 -12.82 -16.32
CA GLU A 193 0.51 -12.70 -17.40
C GLU A 193 -0.01 -11.87 -18.57
N GLN A 194 -1.28 -12.08 -18.97
CA GLN A 194 -1.89 -11.31 -20.07
C GLN A 194 -2.14 -9.85 -19.66
N LEU A 195 -2.51 -9.59 -18.40
CA LEU A 195 -2.66 -8.23 -17.89
C LEU A 195 -1.30 -7.50 -17.75
N ASP A 196 -0.21 -8.18 -17.39
CA ASP A 196 1.15 -7.61 -17.39
C ASP A 196 1.64 -7.30 -18.82
N LYS A 197 1.33 -8.15 -19.81
CA LYS A 197 1.57 -7.84 -21.23
C LYS A 197 0.74 -6.63 -21.69
N ALA A 198 -0.55 -6.59 -21.34
CA ALA A 198 -1.45 -5.49 -21.68
C ALA A 198 -1.03 -4.15 -21.04
N ARG A 199 -0.42 -4.17 -19.84
CA ARG A 199 0.17 -2.99 -19.19
C ARG A 199 1.16 -2.27 -20.12
N ALA A 200 2.08 -3.00 -20.73
CA ALA A 200 3.05 -2.44 -21.69
C ALA A 200 2.37 -1.91 -22.96
N ASP A 201 1.38 -2.63 -23.50
CA ASP A 201 0.66 -2.22 -24.72
C ASP A 201 -0.23 -0.97 -24.53
N ILE A 202 -0.84 -0.82 -23.35
CA ILE A 202 -1.74 0.29 -23.04
C ILE A 202 -0.94 1.55 -22.64
N LEU A 203 0.20 1.42 -21.98
CA LEU A 203 0.94 2.55 -21.42
C LEU A 203 1.28 3.68 -22.42
N PRO A 204 1.84 3.43 -23.62
CA PRO A 204 2.06 4.49 -24.62
C PRO A 204 0.76 5.14 -25.11
N GLN A 205 -0.33 4.38 -25.20
CA GLN A 205 -1.65 4.89 -25.60
C GLN A 205 -2.23 5.80 -24.53
N ALA A 206 -2.12 5.42 -23.26
CA ALA A 206 -2.59 6.20 -22.12
C ALA A 206 -1.92 7.60 -22.06
N HIS A 207 -0.60 7.67 -22.30
CA HIS A 207 0.11 8.96 -22.43
C HIS A 207 -0.34 9.77 -23.65
N THR A 208 -0.55 9.11 -24.80
CA THR A 208 -1.02 9.77 -26.03
C THR A 208 -2.42 10.37 -25.85
N LEU A 209 -3.34 9.61 -25.24
CA LEU A 209 -4.70 10.06 -24.92
C LEU A 209 -4.70 11.25 -23.95
N LEU A 210 -3.86 11.20 -22.89
CA LEU A 210 -3.72 12.30 -21.95
C LEU A 210 -3.21 13.57 -22.63
N MET A 211 -2.20 13.45 -23.49
CA MET A 211 -1.69 14.58 -24.29
C MET A 211 -2.79 15.17 -25.18
N GLN A 212 -3.56 14.33 -25.88
CA GLN A 212 -4.63 14.77 -26.78
C GLN A 212 -5.76 15.50 -26.03
N GLU A 213 -6.22 14.98 -24.89
CA GLU A 213 -7.21 15.68 -24.07
C GLU A 213 -6.63 16.94 -23.41
N ILE A 214 -5.34 16.98 -23.06
CA ILE A 214 -4.68 18.22 -22.60
C ILE A 214 -4.72 19.30 -23.69
N ILE A 215 -4.32 19.00 -24.93
CA ILE A 215 -4.41 19.96 -26.05
C ILE A 215 -5.85 20.44 -26.22
N LYS A 216 -6.80 19.50 -26.31
CA LYS A 216 -8.23 19.79 -26.52
C LYS A 216 -8.89 20.63 -25.42
N LYS A 217 -8.43 20.53 -24.17
CA LYS A 217 -9.02 21.28 -23.03
C LYS A 217 -8.27 22.56 -22.68
N THR A 218 -7.02 22.73 -23.15
CA THR A 218 -6.17 23.87 -22.74
C THR A 218 -5.67 24.74 -23.90
N HIS A 219 -5.70 24.20 -25.13
CA HIS A 219 -5.10 24.72 -26.37
C HIS A 219 -3.57 24.92 -26.29
N VAL A 220 -2.90 24.28 -25.32
CA VAL A 220 -1.45 24.34 -25.15
C VAL A 220 -0.78 23.16 -25.86
N VAL A 221 0.17 23.46 -26.74
CA VAL A 221 1.01 22.47 -27.43
C VAL A 221 2.46 22.66 -27.00
N LEU A 222 3.13 21.58 -26.55
CA LEU A 222 4.56 21.60 -26.23
C LEU A 222 5.41 21.31 -27.47
N ASN A 223 6.49 22.06 -27.65
CA ASN A 223 7.46 21.92 -28.74
C ASN A 223 8.78 21.25 -28.28
N GLU A 224 9.64 20.84 -29.21
CA GLU A 224 10.93 20.19 -28.87
C GLU A 224 11.86 21.04 -27.96
N GLY A 225 11.76 22.37 -28.06
CA GLY A 225 12.47 23.31 -27.20
C GLY A 225 12.01 23.24 -25.74
N ASP A 226 10.70 23.05 -25.51
CA ASP A 226 10.15 22.82 -24.16
C ASP A 226 10.77 21.57 -23.53
N PHE A 227 10.96 20.49 -24.31
CA PHE A 227 11.53 19.22 -23.84
C PHE A 227 13.04 19.26 -23.55
N LYS A 228 13.79 20.19 -24.15
CA LYS A 228 15.26 20.18 -24.21
C LYS A 228 15.99 20.32 -22.87
N ASN A 229 15.32 20.87 -21.85
CA ASN A 229 15.75 20.87 -20.44
C ASN A 229 14.71 20.21 -19.51
N LEU A 230 13.65 19.64 -20.10
CA LEU A 230 12.52 19.08 -19.39
C LEU A 230 12.83 17.72 -18.82
N ASN A 231 13.61 16.89 -19.53
CA ASN A 231 13.81 15.51 -19.12
C ASN A 231 14.40 15.42 -17.71
N ASP A 232 15.40 16.23 -17.36
CA ASP A 232 15.94 16.31 -15.99
C ASP A 232 14.98 16.95 -14.99
N LYS A 233 14.27 18.02 -15.36
CA LYS A 233 13.31 18.72 -14.49
C LYS A 233 12.09 17.85 -14.17
N VAL A 234 11.52 17.19 -15.17
CA VAL A 234 10.43 16.20 -15.04
C VAL A 234 10.92 14.94 -14.34
N ASN A 235 12.14 14.45 -14.61
CA ASN A 235 12.72 13.36 -13.82
C ASN A 235 12.80 13.71 -12.33
N ALA A 236 13.30 14.90 -11.99
CA ALA A 236 13.36 15.37 -10.61
C ALA A 236 11.95 15.56 -10.03
N ARG A 237 11.04 16.18 -10.78
CA ARG A 237 9.70 16.50 -10.29
C ARG A 237 8.81 15.27 -10.11
N ALA A 238 8.87 14.31 -11.02
CA ALA A 238 8.19 13.01 -10.88
C ALA A 238 8.78 12.20 -9.72
N LYS A 239 10.11 12.28 -9.48
CA LYS A 239 10.74 11.70 -8.27
C LYS A 239 10.30 12.37 -6.98
N GLU A 240 9.94 13.67 -7.00
CA GLU A 240 9.50 14.38 -5.80
C GLU A 240 7.99 14.32 -5.55
N THR A 241 7.17 14.21 -6.60
CA THR A 241 5.71 14.39 -6.53
C THR A 241 4.98 13.06 -6.40
N SER A 242 4.09 12.93 -5.42
CA SER A 242 3.16 11.78 -5.31
C SER A 242 2.14 11.75 -6.44
N ALA A 243 1.62 10.57 -6.76
CA ALA A 243 0.55 10.40 -7.75
C ALA A 243 -0.79 11.03 -7.32
N THR A 244 -1.07 11.04 -6.02
CA THR A 244 -2.18 11.80 -5.44
C THR A 244 -1.77 12.38 -4.09
N VAL A 245 -2.35 13.53 -3.75
CA VAL A 245 -2.29 14.12 -2.40
C VAL A 245 -3.39 13.59 -1.49
N ASN A 246 -4.42 12.95 -2.06
CA ASN A 246 -5.60 12.50 -1.34
C ASN A 246 -5.22 11.38 -0.36
N ASP A 247 -5.98 11.31 0.73
CA ASP A 247 -6.02 10.07 1.51
C ASP A 247 -6.74 8.99 0.69
N VAL A 248 -6.37 7.72 0.88
CA VAL A 248 -6.94 6.59 0.14
C VAL A 248 -7.53 5.56 1.07
N VAL A 249 -8.74 5.10 0.80
CA VAL A 249 -9.38 3.98 1.53
C VAL A 249 -9.58 2.81 0.59
N HIS A 250 -9.35 1.59 1.06
CA HIS A 250 -9.58 0.36 0.30
C HIS A 250 -10.50 -0.58 1.10
N LEU A 251 -11.62 -0.99 0.48
CA LEU A 251 -12.65 -1.81 1.10
C LEU A 251 -12.53 -3.25 0.60
N ASN A 252 -12.00 -4.17 1.40
CA ASN A 252 -11.82 -5.56 1.02
C ASN A 252 -12.88 -6.45 1.66
N VAL A 253 -13.98 -6.70 0.93
CA VAL A 253 -15.10 -7.54 1.41
C VAL A 253 -14.64 -8.96 1.68
N GLN A 254 -13.78 -9.52 0.81
CA GLN A 254 -13.30 -10.89 0.91
C GLN A 254 -12.47 -11.15 2.19
N GLU A 255 -11.74 -10.15 2.68
CA GLU A 255 -10.98 -10.25 3.93
C GLU A 255 -11.72 -9.68 5.14
N GLY A 256 -12.89 -9.06 4.94
CA GLY A 256 -13.61 -8.32 5.99
C GLY A 256 -12.80 -7.14 6.54
N LEU A 257 -12.02 -6.45 5.70
CA LEU A 257 -11.12 -5.36 6.11
C LEU A 257 -11.40 -4.06 5.34
N ILE A 258 -11.22 -2.93 6.02
CA ILE A 258 -11.14 -1.60 5.41
C ILE A 258 -9.85 -0.91 5.87
N THR A 259 -9.05 -0.46 4.89
CA THR A 259 -7.71 0.10 5.16
C THR A 259 -7.63 1.54 4.68
N PHE A 260 -7.28 2.45 5.59
CA PHE A 260 -7.08 3.87 5.35
C PHE A 260 -5.58 4.22 5.29
N ILE A 261 -5.15 4.79 4.17
CA ILE A 261 -3.76 5.11 3.85
C ILE A 261 -3.62 6.63 3.75
N ALA A 262 -2.66 7.20 4.45
CA ALA A 262 -2.41 8.64 4.43
C ALA A 262 -1.88 9.14 3.07
N GLY A 263 -2.51 10.20 2.58
CA GLY A 263 -2.01 11.04 1.50
C GLY A 263 -0.71 11.74 1.90
N GLU A 264 0.13 12.01 0.92
CA GLU A 264 1.34 12.83 1.07
C GLU A 264 1.49 13.63 -0.23
N LYS A 265 2.13 14.79 -0.17
CA LYS A 265 2.49 15.55 -1.38
C LYS A 265 3.71 14.99 -2.08
N SER A 266 4.57 14.30 -1.32
CA SER A 266 5.89 13.87 -1.77
C SER A 266 6.02 12.35 -1.88
N THR A 267 6.95 11.86 -2.70
CA THR A 267 7.27 10.42 -2.79
C THR A 267 8.30 9.98 -1.75
N SER A 268 8.47 8.67 -1.57
CA SER A 268 9.61 8.05 -0.86
C SER A 268 11.01 8.50 -1.29
N HIS A 269 11.19 9.07 -2.50
CA HIS A 269 12.48 9.60 -2.95
C HIS A 269 12.72 11.06 -2.54
N ALA A 270 11.67 11.79 -2.14
CA ALA A 270 11.79 13.12 -1.55
C ALA A 270 12.17 12.99 -0.07
N SER A 271 13.46 13.18 0.22
CA SER A 271 13.97 13.29 1.58
C SER A 271 14.90 14.51 1.65
N LYS A 272 14.70 15.35 2.66
CA LYS A 272 15.49 16.55 2.93
C LYS A 272 16.24 16.38 4.25
N ALA A 273 17.35 17.10 4.40
CA ALA A 273 18.10 17.12 5.65
C ALA A 273 17.26 17.74 6.78
N ASN A 274 17.37 17.17 7.98
CA ASN A 274 16.86 17.71 9.25
C ASN A 274 15.36 18.05 9.29
N THR A 275 14.55 17.58 8.34
CA THR A 275 13.16 18.01 8.17
C THR A 275 12.25 16.85 7.75
N GLU A 276 12.00 16.68 6.45
CA GLU A 276 10.91 15.85 5.92
C GLU A 276 11.40 14.66 5.10
N PHE A 277 10.70 13.53 5.26
CA PHE A 277 10.74 12.36 4.39
C PHE A 277 9.34 11.75 4.35
N ALA A 278 8.88 11.33 3.16
CA ALA A 278 7.48 10.97 2.94
C ALA A 278 7.04 9.74 3.76
N HIS A 279 6.16 9.94 4.74
CA HIS A 279 5.65 8.88 5.61
C HIS A 279 4.14 8.74 5.47
N ARG A 280 3.62 7.51 5.52
CA ARG A 280 2.19 7.21 5.37
C ARG A 280 1.69 6.36 6.53
N GLN A 281 0.73 6.87 7.27
CA GLN A 281 0.01 6.04 8.24
C GLN A 281 -0.92 5.08 7.50
N MET A 282 -0.97 3.85 7.96
CA MET A 282 -1.96 2.83 7.62
C MET A 282 -2.81 2.57 8.86
N ILE A 283 -4.12 2.55 8.68
CA ILE A 283 -5.10 2.23 9.71
C ILE A 283 -6.02 1.16 9.13
N THR A 284 -6.17 0.03 9.81
CA THR A 284 -7.02 -1.09 9.39
C THR A 284 -8.16 -1.27 10.38
N HIS A 285 -9.37 -1.47 9.87
CA HIS A 285 -10.58 -1.78 10.64
C HIS A 285 -11.36 -2.91 9.97
N PHE A 286 -12.37 -3.44 10.64
CA PHE A 286 -13.20 -4.50 10.10
C PHE A 286 -14.32 -3.94 9.23
N LEU A 287 -14.60 -4.63 8.14
CA LEU A 287 -15.70 -4.40 7.20
C LEU A 287 -16.64 -5.61 7.27
N ASP A 288 -17.94 -5.41 7.44
CA ASP A 288 -18.93 -6.49 7.23
C ASP A 288 -19.38 -6.59 5.76
N ALA A 289 -20.17 -7.63 5.45
CA ALA A 289 -20.64 -7.90 4.10
C ALA A 289 -21.58 -6.81 3.58
N GLU A 290 -22.27 -6.12 4.49
CA GLU A 290 -23.19 -5.01 4.23
C GLU A 290 -22.48 -3.65 4.09
N GLY A 291 -21.15 -3.60 4.24
CA GLY A 291 -20.32 -2.40 4.07
C GLY A 291 -20.24 -1.48 5.30
N GLY A 292 -20.74 -1.92 6.45
CA GLY A 292 -20.54 -1.30 7.75
C GLY A 292 -19.11 -1.48 8.27
N VAL A 293 -18.63 -0.47 9.00
CA VAL A 293 -17.26 -0.45 9.53
C VAL A 293 -17.25 -0.56 11.05
N ARG A 294 -16.42 -1.47 11.57
CA ARG A 294 -16.27 -1.77 13.00
C ARG A 294 -14.81 -1.56 13.44
N PRO A 295 -14.56 -1.01 14.64
CA PRO A 295 -13.20 -0.78 15.14
C PRO A 295 -12.41 -2.10 15.20
N HIS A 296 -11.09 -1.99 15.05
CA HIS A 296 -10.22 -3.17 15.15
C HIS A 296 -10.12 -3.57 16.62
N SER A 297 -10.20 -4.87 16.92
CA SER A 297 -10.12 -5.39 18.29
C SER A 297 -8.76 -5.14 18.95
N SER A 298 -7.72 -4.94 18.13
CA SER A 298 -6.38 -4.58 18.60
C SER A 298 -5.83 -3.39 17.81
N PRO A 299 -6.14 -2.15 18.22
CA PRO A 299 -5.75 -0.96 17.46
C PRO A 299 -4.25 -0.68 17.58
N ARG A 300 -3.60 -0.42 16.45
CA ARG A 300 -2.17 -0.12 16.35
C ARG A 300 -1.89 1.10 15.47
N ILE A 301 -0.74 1.74 15.67
CA ILE A 301 -0.24 2.80 14.80
C ILE A 301 0.80 2.21 13.85
N GLN A 302 0.43 2.02 12.58
CA GLN A 302 1.33 1.49 11.55
C GLN A 302 1.72 2.61 10.58
N ILE A 303 3.02 2.84 10.37
CA ILE A 303 3.53 3.92 9.51
C ILE A 303 4.54 3.33 8.52
N ARG A 304 4.27 3.46 7.22
CA ARG A 304 5.25 3.18 6.16
C ARG A 304 6.14 4.40 5.96
N THR A 305 7.44 4.16 5.86
CA THR A 305 8.48 5.16 5.61
C THR A 305 9.46 4.64 4.53
N PRO A 306 10.18 5.50 3.79
CA PRO A 306 11.46 5.11 3.22
C PRO A 306 12.54 5.09 4.31
N SER A 307 13.74 4.61 4.00
CA SER A 307 14.89 4.77 4.91
C SER A 307 15.04 6.26 5.32
N PRO A 308 15.21 6.59 6.61
CA PRO A 308 15.41 7.96 7.05
C PRO A 308 16.74 8.54 6.58
N VAL A 309 17.69 7.70 6.16
CA VAL A 309 19.04 8.11 5.73
C VAL A 309 19.00 8.75 4.34
N LEU A 310 19.58 9.95 4.22
CA LEU A 310 19.78 10.59 2.91
C LEU A 310 20.74 9.78 2.01
N LYS A 311 20.47 9.77 0.71
CA LYS A 311 21.33 9.04 -0.27
C LYS A 311 22.69 9.69 -0.49
N LYS A 312 22.79 11.02 -0.34
CA LYS A 312 24.00 11.84 -0.50
C LYS A 312 23.75 13.26 0.04
N GLY A 313 24.82 14.04 0.22
CA GLY A 313 24.74 15.50 0.42
C GLY A 313 25.03 16.00 1.85
N LEU A 314 25.31 15.10 2.81
CA LEU A 314 25.82 15.48 4.13
C LEU A 314 27.35 15.27 4.21
N PRO A 315 28.09 16.10 4.98
CA PRO A 315 29.55 16.16 4.91
C PRO A 315 30.28 15.05 5.67
N SER A 316 29.62 14.33 6.57
CA SER A 316 30.23 13.28 7.41
C SER A 316 29.20 12.28 7.94
N ASP A 317 29.65 11.10 8.37
CA ASP A 317 28.77 10.10 9.01
C ASP A 317 28.05 10.68 10.23
N SER A 318 28.72 11.49 11.07
CA SER A 318 28.09 12.18 12.21
C SER A 318 26.90 13.05 11.81
N ALA A 319 26.96 13.70 10.63
CA ALA A 319 25.84 14.48 10.11
C ALA A 319 24.67 13.59 9.66
N TYR A 320 24.94 12.44 9.02
CA TYR A 320 23.88 11.46 8.68
C TYR A 320 23.22 10.87 9.93
N ILE A 321 24.01 10.57 10.97
CA ILE A 321 23.50 10.05 12.24
C ILE A 321 22.57 11.07 12.91
N ALA A 322 22.97 12.34 12.94
CA ALA A 322 22.14 13.43 13.49
C ALA A 322 20.86 13.66 12.67
N ASP A 323 20.93 13.62 11.34
CA ASP A 323 19.77 13.73 10.43
C ASP A 323 18.74 12.62 10.68
N VAL A 324 19.18 11.37 10.89
CA VAL A 324 18.30 10.27 11.31
C VAL A 324 17.64 10.56 12.66
N ALA A 325 18.41 11.00 13.66
CA ALA A 325 17.88 11.28 14.99
C ALA A 325 16.79 12.38 14.96
N VAL A 326 17.01 13.44 14.18
CA VAL A 326 16.02 14.51 13.95
C VAL A 326 14.77 13.94 13.26
N LYS A 327 14.93 13.15 12.21
CA LYS A 327 13.82 12.53 11.46
C LYS A 327 12.94 11.60 12.28
N LEU A 328 13.54 10.80 13.17
CA LEU A 328 12.80 9.98 14.14
C LEU A 328 11.97 10.87 15.09
N GLY A 329 12.55 11.99 15.54
CA GLY A 329 11.84 13.02 16.30
C GLY A 329 10.67 13.67 15.54
N THR A 330 10.87 14.01 14.26
CA THR A 330 9.82 14.56 13.40
C THR A 330 8.63 13.61 13.26
N ILE A 331 8.86 12.31 13.01
CA ILE A 331 7.75 11.34 12.94
C ILE A 331 7.06 11.17 14.28
N ALA A 332 7.81 11.08 15.38
CA ALA A 332 7.24 10.95 16.73
C ALA A 332 6.33 12.15 17.09
N ALA A 333 6.71 13.35 16.66
CA ALA A 333 5.88 14.56 16.81
C ALA A 333 4.68 14.59 15.85
N ASN A 334 4.87 14.28 14.56
CA ASN A 334 3.83 14.33 13.53
C ASN A 334 2.63 13.42 13.83
N TYR A 335 2.87 12.30 14.50
CA TYR A 335 1.83 11.34 14.91
C TYR A 335 1.48 11.37 16.40
N SER A 336 2.02 12.34 17.16
CA SER A 336 1.80 12.46 18.61
C SER A 336 2.06 11.13 19.35
N LEU A 337 3.11 10.39 18.93
CA LEU A 337 3.45 9.08 19.51
C LEU A 337 3.77 9.23 21.00
N THR A 338 4.38 10.36 21.34
CA THR A 338 4.63 10.85 22.69
C THR A 338 3.36 10.77 23.55
N GLU A 339 2.23 11.28 23.08
CA GLU A 339 0.97 11.33 23.84
C GLU A 339 0.24 9.99 23.81
N ARG A 340 0.22 9.30 22.66
CA ARG A 340 -0.57 8.08 22.44
C ARG A 340 0.00 6.86 23.16
N ILE A 341 1.32 6.69 23.12
CA ILE A 341 1.99 5.60 23.86
C ILE A 341 1.88 5.84 25.38
N LYS A 342 1.68 7.10 25.82
CA LYS A 342 1.41 7.45 27.24
C LYS A 342 -0.05 7.34 27.66
N GLY A 343 -0.97 7.03 26.73
CA GLY A 343 -2.38 6.75 27.02
C GLY A 343 -2.64 5.34 27.54
N ILE A 344 -1.63 4.48 27.56
CA ILE A 344 -1.69 3.11 28.06
C ILE A 344 -1.78 3.13 29.60
N PRO A 345 -2.67 2.33 30.24
CA PRO A 345 -2.87 2.36 31.69
C PRO A 345 -1.61 2.16 32.54
N VAL A 346 -1.59 2.81 33.70
CA VAL A 346 -0.45 2.93 34.64
C VAL A 346 -0.19 1.62 35.44
N GLU A 347 -0.67 0.49 34.94
CA GLU A 347 -0.41 -0.85 35.47
C GLU A 347 0.90 -1.43 34.88
N GLU A 348 1.35 -0.96 33.71
CA GLU A 348 2.65 -1.30 33.10
C GLU A 348 3.83 -0.46 33.66
N ARG A 349 3.95 -0.32 34.99
CA ARG A 349 4.74 0.77 35.62
C ARG A 349 6.20 0.95 35.18
N ASP A 350 6.87 -0.09 34.69
CA ASP A 350 8.30 -0.08 34.40
C ASP A 350 8.66 -0.27 32.91
N LYS A 351 7.70 -0.65 32.05
CA LYS A 351 7.95 -0.87 30.61
C LYS A 351 8.34 0.46 29.94
N PRO A 352 9.47 0.55 29.21
CA PRO A 352 9.80 1.77 28.49
C PRO A 352 8.74 2.07 27.41
N ALA A 353 8.21 3.28 27.39
CA ALA A 353 7.42 3.75 26.25
C ALA A 353 8.34 3.81 25.02
N ALA A 354 7.99 3.09 23.96
CA ALA A 354 8.78 3.03 22.72
C ALA A 354 7.93 2.72 21.50
N PHE A 355 8.45 3.09 20.33
CA PHE A 355 8.01 2.61 19.02
C PHE A 355 9.12 1.79 18.36
N ILE A 356 8.74 0.88 17.46
CA ILE A 356 9.68 0.02 16.74
C ILE A 356 9.90 0.55 15.32
N TYR A 357 11.16 0.73 14.93
CA TYR A 357 11.55 0.97 13.54
C TYR A 357 12.00 -0.36 12.90
N ASN A 358 11.14 -0.91 12.05
CA ASN A 358 11.34 -2.15 11.31
C ASN A 358 12.08 -1.86 10.00
N SER A 359 13.39 -2.08 10.03
CA SER A 359 14.29 -1.95 8.88
C SER A 359 14.30 -3.23 8.05
N TYR A 360 13.68 -3.18 6.86
CA TYR A 360 13.59 -4.31 5.92
C TYR A 360 14.78 -4.39 4.94
N THR A 361 15.93 -3.79 5.27
CA THR A 361 17.14 -3.75 4.43
C THR A 361 18.22 -4.72 4.89
N ALA A 362 19.13 -5.06 3.96
CA ALA A 362 20.24 -5.96 4.23
C ALA A 362 21.29 -5.33 5.16
N ILE A 363 21.91 -6.18 5.99
CA ILE A 363 23.08 -5.84 6.80
C ILE A 363 24.32 -6.26 6.02
N ASN A 364 25.38 -5.44 5.95
CA ASN A 364 26.66 -5.82 5.34
C ASN A 364 26.57 -6.33 3.88
N ASP A 365 25.78 -5.67 3.04
CA ASP A 365 25.60 -6.04 1.63
C ASP A 365 26.77 -5.55 0.76
N LYS A 366 27.95 -6.13 0.98
CA LYS A 366 29.23 -5.68 0.39
C LYS A 366 29.18 -5.49 -1.13
N ILE A 367 28.58 -6.44 -1.84
CA ILE A 367 28.44 -6.39 -3.32
C ILE A 367 27.53 -5.21 -3.72
N GLY A 368 26.51 -4.93 -2.91
CA GLY A 368 25.58 -3.83 -3.13
C GLY A 368 26.21 -2.48 -2.84
N ASP A 369 26.99 -2.38 -1.76
CA ASP A 369 27.61 -1.12 -1.33
C ASP A 369 28.65 -0.65 -2.35
N VAL A 370 29.43 -1.57 -2.91
CA VAL A 370 30.32 -1.30 -4.07
C VAL A 370 29.52 -0.79 -5.29
N GLY A 371 28.30 -1.29 -5.49
CA GLY A 371 27.35 -0.80 -6.50
C GLY A 371 26.58 0.48 -6.12
N GLY A 372 26.99 1.22 -5.08
CA GLY A 372 26.31 2.44 -4.62
C GLY A 372 24.97 2.20 -3.90
N ASN A 373 24.72 0.97 -3.44
CA ASN A 373 23.49 0.66 -2.70
C ASN A 373 23.55 1.15 -1.23
N LEU A 374 24.74 1.19 -0.65
CA LEU A 374 25.05 1.75 0.69
C LEU A 374 24.09 1.31 1.81
N GLN A 375 23.63 0.05 1.78
CA GLN A 375 22.69 -0.47 2.79
C GLN A 375 23.40 -0.68 4.14
N THR A 376 24.67 -1.07 4.13
CA THR A 376 25.49 -1.22 5.35
C THR A 376 25.72 0.13 6.04
N GLN A 377 26.04 1.17 5.27
CA GLN A 377 26.20 2.51 5.80
C GLN A 377 24.85 3.05 6.32
N SER A 378 23.75 2.82 5.58
CA SER A 378 22.40 3.17 6.04
C SER A 378 22.02 2.47 7.34
N ALA A 379 22.32 1.18 7.51
CA ALA A 379 22.05 0.46 8.75
C ALA A 379 22.88 1.00 9.93
N TYR A 380 24.16 1.32 9.69
CA TYR A 380 25.04 1.98 10.66
C TYR A 380 24.47 3.35 11.11
N HIS A 381 24.07 4.21 10.15
CA HIS A 381 23.44 5.50 10.46
C HIS A 381 22.11 5.36 11.20
N ILE A 382 21.28 4.36 10.85
CA ILE A 382 19.99 4.10 11.51
C ILE A 382 20.19 3.73 12.98
N LEU A 383 21.05 2.76 13.28
CA LEU A 383 21.29 2.29 14.65
C LEU A 383 21.89 3.40 15.52
N LYS A 384 22.92 4.08 15.02
CA LYS A 384 23.53 5.23 15.70
C LYS A 384 22.55 6.40 15.89
N GLY A 385 21.74 6.71 14.87
CA GLY A 385 20.75 7.77 14.92
C GLY A 385 19.64 7.47 15.92
N ALA A 386 19.23 6.21 16.03
CA ALA A 386 18.33 5.75 17.08
C ALA A 386 18.94 5.91 18.47
N HIS A 387 20.23 5.59 18.70
CA HIS A 387 20.87 5.88 20.00
C HIS A 387 20.88 7.38 20.31
N GLN A 388 21.26 8.24 19.36
CA GLN A 388 21.27 9.69 19.58
C GLN A 388 19.87 10.24 19.88
N TYR A 389 18.85 9.79 19.15
CA TYR A 389 17.45 10.09 19.44
C TYR A 389 17.07 9.65 20.86
N ASN A 390 17.37 8.41 21.23
CA ASN A 390 17.04 7.85 22.54
C ASN A 390 17.73 8.60 23.70
N ALA A 391 19.02 8.91 23.58
CA ALA A 391 19.75 9.68 24.57
C ALA A 391 19.22 11.12 24.72
N ALA A 392 18.73 11.73 23.64
CA ALA A 392 18.00 13.00 23.72
C ALA A 392 16.65 12.83 24.43
N GLN A 393 15.92 11.74 24.17
CA GLN A 393 14.63 11.46 24.81
C GLN A 393 14.72 11.23 26.32
N LEU A 394 15.80 10.62 26.84
CA LEU A 394 15.99 10.43 28.28
C LEU A 394 16.05 11.74 29.09
N LYS A 395 16.26 12.89 28.42
CA LYS A 395 16.19 14.24 29.04
C LYS A 395 14.76 14.74 29.25
N ASN A 396 13.77 14.10 28.62
CA ASN A 396 12.36 14.44 28.76
C ASN A 396 11.75 13.75 29.98
N LYS A 397 10.85 14.43 30.71
CA LYS A 397 10.15 13.88 31.90
C LYS A 397 9.42 12.56 31.67
N LYS A 398 9.10 12.23 30.42
CA LYS A 398 8.44 10.99 29.99
C LYS A 398 9.04 10.63 28.60
N PRO A 399 10.18 9.91 28.53
CA PRO A 399 10.82 9.56 27.27
C PRO A 399 9.93 8.65 26.43
N VAL A 400 10.03 8.75 25.10
CA VAL A 400 9.53 7.72 24.18
C VAL A 400 10.68 7.31 23.27
N LEU A 401 11.08 6.05 23.37
CA LEU A 401 12.26 5.52 22.69
C LEU A 401 11.92 4.98 21.29
N CYS A 402 12.96 4.83 20.46
CA CYS A 402 12.93 4.11 19.20
C CYS A 402 13.83 2.87 19.33
N PHE A 403 13.27 1.67 19.24
CA PHE A 403 14.04 0.44 19.09
C PHE A 403 14.09 0.04 17.60
N VAL A 404 15.18 -0.62 17.18
CA VAL A 404 15.45 -0.90 15.76
C VAL A 404 15.50 -2.39 15.53
N GLN A 405 14.52 -2.90 14.78
CA GLN A 405 14.47 -4.28 14.31
C GLN A 405 15.03 -4.33 12.88
N ASN A 406 16.25 -4.83 12.74
CA ASN A 406 17.00 -4.80 11.48
C ASN A 406 17.06 -6.20 10.85
N ILE A 407 15.90 -6.68 10.38
CA ILE A 407 15.73 -8.03 9.80
C ILE A 407 15.47 -7.92 8.29
N SER A 408 16.39 -8.48 7.51
CA SER A 408 16.42 -8.41 6.04
C SER A 408 15.46 -9.39 5.37
N VAL A 409 14.29 -8.92 4.91
CA VAL A 409 13.29 -9.81 4.29
C VAL A 409 13.65 -10.29 2.87
N ASN A 410 14.59 -9.63 2.19
CA ASN A 410 15.00 -10.02 0.83
C ASN A 410 15.97 -11.21 0.80
N GLY A 411 16.50 -11.63 1.95
CA GLY A 411 17.49 -12.71 2.05
C GLY A 411 18.91 -12.33 1.60
N PHE A 412 19.20 -11.02 1.46
CA PHE A 412 20.55 -10.52 1.19
C PHE A 412 21.20 -9.98 2.47
N GLY A 413 22.53 -9.97 2.46
CA GLY A 413 23.37 -9.50 3.56
C GLY A 413 23.70 -10.57 4.59
N ASP A 414 24.48 -10.17 5.60
CA ASP A 414 24.77 -10.97 6.78
C ASP A 414 23.46 -11.29 7.53
N THR A 415 23.38 -12.50 8.06
CA THR A 415 22.40 -12.90 9.09
C THR A 415 22.68 -12.20 10.41
N LEU A 416 21.66 -12.05 11.27
CA LEU A 416 21.88 -11.69 12.67
C LEU A 416 22.69 -12.80 13.40
N GLY A 417 23.33 -12.44 14.52
CA GLY A 417 24.02 -13.40 15.38
C GLY A 417 25.22 -12.83 16.14
N TYR A 418 25.28 -13.12 17.44
CA TYR A 418 26.35 -12.68 18.34
C TYR A 418 27.74 -13.28 18.08
N GLN A 419 27.83 -14.30 17.24
CA GLN A 419 29.10 -14.96 16.87
C GLN A 419 29.82 -14.25 15.71
N SER A 420 29.19 -13.24 15.09
CA SER A 420 29.78 -12.49 13.98
C SER A 420 31.00 -11.68 14.42
N ARG A 421 32.01 -11.57 13.55
CA ARG A 421 33.13 -10.63 13.73
C ARG A 421 32.76 -9.19 13.33
N ASN A 422 31.58 -8.98 12.75
CA ASN A 422 31.11 -7.67 12.32
C ASN A 422 30.34 -6.97 13.45
N ASN A 423 30.88 -5.87 13.97
CA ASN A 423 30.26 -5.09 15.04
C ASN A 423 28.85 -4.60 14.70
N LEU A 424 28.57 -4.28 13.42
CA LEU A 424 27.24 -3.86 12.97
C LEU A 424 26.21 -5.00 13.04
N VAL A 425 26.65 -6.25 12.83
CA VAL A 425 25.78 -7.43 12.95
C VAL A 425 25.47 -7.71 14.42
N ILE A 426 26.48 -7.68 15.30
CA ILE A 426 26.28 -7.82 16.75
C ILE A 426 25.32 -6.74 17.26
N GLU A 427 25.50 -5.49 16.84
CA GLU A 427 24.61 -4.38 17.21
C GLU A 427 23.19 -4.57 16.68
N SER A 428 23.04 -4.90 15.38
CA SER A 428 21.73 -5.18 14.78
C SER A 428 21.01 -6.32 15.51
N THR A 429 21.77 -7.30 16.00
CA THR A 429 21.24 -8.44 16.76
C THR A 429 20.70 -7.98 18.11
N LEU A 430 21.52 -7.25 18.88
CA LEU A 430 21.13 -6.75 20.20
C LEU A 430 19.93 -5.80 20.14
N MET A 431 19.93 -4.85 19.18
CA MET A 431 18.83 -3.90 19.02
C MET A 431 17.54 -4.56 18.50
N THR A 432 17.65 -5.61 17.69
CA THR A 432 16.49 -6.42 17.27
C THR A 432 15.92 -7.21 18.45
N GLU A 433 16.75 -7.85 19.27
CA GLU A 433 16.27 -8.56 20.46
C GLU A 433 15.69 -7.62 21.52
N LEU A 434 16.21 -6.38 21.63
CA LEU A 434 15.63 -5.33 22.46
C LEU A 434 14.22 -4.92 21.97
N ALA A 435 14.01 -4.80 20.66
CA ALA A 435 12.72 -4.52 20.05
C ALA A 435 11.71 -5.66 20.25
N LEU A 436 12.14 -6.90 20.03
CA LEU A 436 11.32 -8.10 20.26
C LEU A 436 10.92 -8.23 21.74
N LEU A 437 11.84 -7.99 22.68
CA LEU A 437 11.53 -8.03 24.11
C LEU A 437 10.52 -6.95 24.54
N HIS A 438 10.56 -5.76 23.93
CA HIS A 438 9.57 -4.72 24.18
C HIS A 438 8.18 -5.13 23.70
N THR A 439 8.14 -5.75 22.53
CA THR A 439 6.92 -6.30 21.91
C THR A 439 6.32 -7.44 22.73
N LEU A 440 7.17 -8.33 23.28
CA LEU A 440 6.76 -9.50 24.06
C LEU A 440 6.50 -9.23 25.55
N TYR A 441 6.96 -8.10 26.10
CA TYR A 441 6.97 -7.81 27.54
C TYR A 441 5.67 -8.18 28.28
N ASN A 442 4.52 -7.81 27.72
CA ASN A 442 3.22 -7.94 28.36
C ASN A 442 2.76 -9.40 28.55
N ILE A 443 3.28 -10.34 27.75
CA ILE A 443 2.97 -11.78 27.88
C ILE A 443 3.98 -12.54 28.77
N LEU A 444 5.03 -11.88 29.24
CA LEU A 444 6.03 -12.50 30.09
C LEU A 444 5.54 -12.61 31.54
N PRO A 445 5.81 -13.74 32.25
CA PRO A 445 5.62 -13.82 33.71
C PRO A 445 6.43 -12.76 34.48
N PRO A 446 6.02 -12.33 35.68
CA PRO A 446 6.69 -11.24 36.42
C PRO A 446 8.20 -11.38 36.63
N GLU A 447 8.71 -12.59 36.89
CA GLU A 447 10.16 -12.84 37.03
C GLU A 447 10.91 -12.58 35.70
N GLN A 448 10.27 -12.91 34.57
CA GLN A 448 10.82 -12.70 33.24
C GLN A 448 10.68 -11.25 32.78
N GLN A 449 9.61 -10.56 33.19
CA GLN A 449 9.47 -9.10 33.06
C GLN A 449 10.63 -8.40 33.77
N ALA A 450 10.95 -8.77 35.01
CA ALA A 450 12.09 -8.19 35.74
C ALA A 450 13.43 -8.35 34.99
N LYS A 451 13.68 -9.50 34.35
CA LYS A 451 14.85 -9.68 33.48
C LYS A 451 14.80 -8.79 32.23
N ALA A 452 13.64 -8.61 31.61
CA ALA A 452 13.47 -7.71 30.47
C ALA A 452 13.68 -6.23 30.87
N LEU A 453 13.22 -5.81 32.05
CA LEU A 453 13.47 -4.47 32.61
C LEU A 453 14.97 -4.20 32.77
N ALA A 454 15.72 -5.16 33.34
CA ALA A 454 17.17 -5.03 33.47
C ALA A 454 17.87 -4.82 32.11
N VAL A 455 17.44 -5.52 31.06
CA VAL A 455 17.94 -5.32 29.68
C VAL A 455 17.67 -3.89 29.19
N PHE A 456 16.48 -3.34 29.42
CA PHE A 456 16.19 -1.94 29.09
C PHE A 456 17.00 -0.94 29.92
N ASP A 457 17.26 -1.24 31.20
CA ASP A 457 18.02 -0.36 32.09
C ASP A 457 19.52 -0.36 31.79
N TYR A 458 20.09 -1.49 31.33
CA TYR A 458 21.43 -1.51 30.73
C TYR A 458 21.49 -0.58 29.51
N TYR A 459 20.49 -0.62 28.62
CA TYR A 459 20.44 0.29 27.47
C TYR A 459 20.31 1.77 27.89
N LYS A 460 19.45 2.10 28.86
CA LYS A 460 19.36 3.46 29.44
C LYS A 460 20.69 3.92 30.04
N THR A 461 21.41 3.02 30.72
CA THR A 461 22.71 3.30 31.34
C THR A 461 23.77 3.63 30.29
N TYR A 462 23.87 2.81 29.23
CA TYR A 462 24.72 3.09 28.07
C TYR A 462 24.39 4.45 27.42
N LEU A 463 23.10 4.76 27.21
CA LEU A 463 22.68 6.04 26.63
C LEU A 463 23.06 7.25 27.50
N ASN A 464 23.01 7.10 28.83
CA ASN A 464 23.39 8.14 29.80
C ASN A 464 24.91 8.30 29.96
N SER A 465 25.73 7.33 29.52
CA SER A 465 27.20 7.39 29.61
C SER A 465 27.83 8.51 28.76
N GLY A 466 27.10 9.02 27.76
CA GLY A 466 27.58 10.02 26.80
C GLY A 466 28.51 9.48 25.70
N ASN A 467 29.10 8.28 25.86
CA ASN A 467 29.98 7.67 24.86
C ASN A 467 29.20 6.90 23.77
N LEU A 468 28.46 7.65 22.96
CA LEU A 468 27.68 7.13 21.83
C LEU A 468 28.51 6.88 20.56
N ASP A 469 29.82 7.08 20.60
CA ASP A 469 30.75 6.77 19.49
C ASP A 469 31.01 5.26 19.38
N SER A 470 31.02 4.55 20.52
CA SER A 470 30.96 3.09 20.57
C SER A 470 29.52 2.56 20.32
N PHE A 471 29.37 1.31 19.91
CA PHE A 471 28.05 0.67 19.77
C PHE A 471 27.58 0.10 21.11
N PHE A 472 26.25 -0.02 21.34
CA PHE A 472 25.73 -0.55 22.61
C PHE A 472 26.31 -1.94 22.90
N SER A 473 26.34 -2.82 21.91
CA SER A 473 26.95 -4.16 21.93
C SER A 473 28.46 -4.21 22.22
N LYS A 474 29.14 -3.06 22.33
CA LYS A 474 30.55 -2.93 22.74
C LYS A 474 30.75 -2.34 24.14
N SER A 475 29.67 -1.88 24.77
CA SER A 475 29.69 -1.42 26.15
C SER A 475 29.65 -2.59 27.15
N VAL A 476 29.93 -2.31 28.42
CA VAL A 476 29.79 -3.29 29.50
C VAL A 476 28.31 -3.66 29.66
N GLU A 477 27.45 -2.64 29.60
CA GLU A 477 25.99 -2.71 29.66
C GLU A 477 25.42 -3.59 28.54
N GLY A 478 25.92 -3.45 27.31
CA GLY A 478 25.50 -4.30 26.18
C GLY A 478 25.95 -5.75 26.34
N SER A 479 27.12 -5.99 26.95
CA SER A 479 27.60 -7.34 27.26
C SER A 479 26.73 -8.01 28.34
N LEU A 480 26.29 -7.25 29.35
CA LEU A 480 25.31 -7.69 30.35
C LEU A 480 23.96 -7.97 29.69
N ALA A 481 23.43 -7.06 28.87
CA ALA A 481 22.18 -7.24 28.14
C ALA A 481 22.19 -8.52 27.29
N ILE A 482 23.21 -8.74 26.46
CA ILE A 482 23.36 -9.97 25.66
C ILE A 482 23.31 -11.24 26.55
N THR A 483 23.90 -11.18 27.74
CA THR A 483 23.93 -12.30 28.68
C THR A 483 22.54 -12.56 29.28
N THR A 484 21.87 -11.52 29.79
CA THR A 484 20.51 -11.62 30.34
C THR A 484 19.49 -12.08 29.30
N ILE A 485 19.60 -11.63 28.04
CA ILE A 485 18.72 -12.08 26.94
C ILE A 485 18.93 -13.57 26.65
N LYS A 486 20.19 -14.05 26.60
CA LYS A 486 20.49 -15.48 26.43
C LYS A 486 19.94 -16.34 27.57
N GLU A 487 20.09 -15.90 28.82
CA GLU A 487 19.49 -16.58 29.97
C GLU A 487 17.96 -16.65 29.87
N LEU A 488 17.32 -15.54 29.51
CA LEU A 488 15.87 -15.46 29.38
C LEU A 488 15.35 -16.41 28.30
N LYS A 489 16.03 -16.48 27.16
CA LYS A 489 15.74 -17.44 26.08
C LYS A 489 15.95 -18.90 26.50
N LEU A 490 16.99 -19.19 27.29
CA LEU A 490 17.19 -20.51 27.89
C LEU A 490 16.10 -20.87 28.91
N THR A 491 15.59 -19.89 29.67
CA THR A 491 14.41 -20.07 30.53
C THR A 491 13.17 -20.37 29.69
N TRP A 492 12.94 -19.65 28.59
CA TRP A 492 11.87 -19.95 27.64
C TRP A 492 11.98 -21.40 27.15
N GLN A 493 13.09 -21.78 26.50
CA GLN A 493 13.34 -23.15 25.99
C GLN A 493 13.08 -24.27 27.02
N LYS A 494 13.30 -24.02 28.32
CA LYS A 494 13.03 -24.98 29.41
C LYS A 494 11.59 -24.98 29.92
N SER A 495 10.94 -23.82 29.94
CA SER A 495 9.55 -23.65 30.39
C SER A 495 8.53 -24.13 29.35
N LEU A 496 8.92 -24.10 28.07
CA LEU A 496 8.13 -24.53 26.92
C LEU A 496 7.92 -26.05 26.92
N GLY A 497 6.70 -26.45 27.25
CA GLY A 497 6.26 -27.85 27.37
C GLY A 497 5.80 -28.25 28.78
N GLN A 498 6.18 -27.52 29.83
CA GLN A 498 5.65 -27.73 31.19
C GLN A 498 4.44 -26.84 31.47
N ASN A 499 4.46 -25.60 30.99
CA ASN A 499 3.33 -24.67 31.01
C ASN A 499 2.74 -24.54 29.60
N ALA A 500 2.24 -25.64 29.03
CA ALA A 500 1.55 -25.60 27.74
C ALA A 500 0.27 -24.75 27.89
N ILE A 501 0.36 -23.48 27.49
CA ILE A 501 -0.76 -22.54 27.53
C ILE A 501 -1.88 -23.15 26.68
N LYS A 502 -3.04 -23.38 27.31
CA LYS A 502 -4.29 -23.74 26.64
C LYS A 502 -4.84 -22.51 25.92
N SER A 503 -4.06 -21.98 24.99
CA SER A 503 -4.46 -20.91 24.10
C SER A 503 -5.49 -21.45 23.11
N ASP A 504 -6.52 -20.65 22.88
CA ASP A 504 -7.58 -20.91 21.91
C ASP A 504 -7.07 -20.56 20.50
N PRO A 505 -7.35 -21.36 19.45
CA PRO A 505 -7.10 -20.94 18.05
C PRO A 505 -7.60 -19.52 17.70
N GLU A 506 -8.67 -19.05 18.36
CA GLU A 506 -9.27 -17.72 18.15
C GLU A 506 -8.50 -16.59 18.86
N GLN A 507 -7.60 -16.88 19.80
CA GLN A 507 -6.68 -15.90 20.41
C GLN A 507 -5.51 -15.58 19.46
N VAL A 508 -5.80 -15.17 18.22
CA VAL A 508 -4.81 -14.99 17.13
C VAL A 508 -3.66 -14.06 17.54
N GLN A 509 -3.93 -12.96 18.24
CA GLN A 509 -2.87 -12.04 18.67
C GLN A 509 -1.96 -12.62 19.75
N GLU A 510 -2.52 -13.30 20.77
CA GLU A 510 -1.74 -13.96 21.82
C GLU A 510 -0.89 -15.10 21.23
N ASN A 511 -1.48 -15.90 20.33
CA ASN A 511 -0.75 -16.93 19.58
C ASN A 511 0.36 -16.35 18.69
N ALA A 512 0.18 -15.14 18.13
CA ALA A 512 1.25 -14.45 17.41
C ALA A 512 2.38 -13.96 18.33
N GLN A 513 2.07 -13.46 19.54
CA GLN A 513 3.08 -13.07 20.52
C GLN A 513 3.84 -14.29 21.05
N LEU A 514 3.14 -15.35 21.46
CA LEU A 514 3.74 -16.62 21.88
C LEU A 514 4.57 -17.27 20.76
N GLY A 515 4.06 -17.26 19.53
CA GLY A 515 4.81 -17.73 18.37
C GLY A 515 6.06 -16.90 18.07
N LEU A 516 6.02 -15.58 18.28
CA LEU A 516 7.18 -14.71 18.15
C LEU A 516 8.22 -14.95 19.27
N GLN A 517 7.77 -15.20 20.51
CA GLN A 517 8.62 -15.64 21.61
C GLN A 517 9.32 -16.97 21.30
N GLN A 518 8.62 -17.93 20.69
CA GLN A 518 9.16 -19.21 20.24
C GLN A 518 10.22 -19.06 19.15
N LEU A 519 9.96 -18.24 18.13
CA LEU A 519 10.91 -17.90 17.08
C LEU A 519 12.18 -17.27 17.65
N MET A 520 12.03 -16.33 18.59
CA MET A 520 13.15 -15.68 19.27
C MET A 520 13.93 -16.65 20.17
N ALA A 521 13.23 -17.48 20.95
CA ALA A 521 13.84 -18.43 21.88
C ALA A 521 14.84 -19.38 21.20
N TYR A 522 14.55 -19.79 19.96
CA TYR A 522 15.37 -20.71 19.17
C TYR A 522 16.19 -20.05 18.06
N ASP A 523 16.46 -18.75 18.16
CA ASP A 523 17.31 -18.00 17.20
C ASP A 523 16.84 -18.05 15.73
N LEU A 524 15.55 -18.30 15.49
CA LEU A 524 15.03 -18.37 14.11
C LEU A 524 14.99 -16.99 13.44
N HIS A 525 15.04 -15.90 14.21
CA HIS A 525 15.30 -14.53 13.73
C HIS A 525 16.71 -14.27 13.24
N PHE A 526 17.65 -15.19 13.48
CA PHE A 526 18.95 -15.14 12.82
C PHE A 526 18.90 -15.71 11.40
N LEU A 527 17.80 -16.34 10.97
CA LEU A 527 17.73 -17.02 9.66
C LEU A 527 16.92 -16.21 8.64
N HIS A 528 17.51 -15.99 7.46
CA HIS A 528 16.86 -15.33 6.31
C HIS A 528 15.55 -16.03 5.87
N ASP A 529 15.45 -17.34 6.07
CA ASP A 529 14.25 -18.14 5.74
C ASP A 529 13.00 -17.70 6.50
N PHE A 530 13.16 -17.24 7.75
CA PHE A 530 12.07 -16.84 8.64
C PHE A 530 11.94 -15.32 8.79
N SER A 531 12.84 -14.53 8.20
CA SER A 531 12.86 -13.06 8.29
C SER A 531 11.53 -12.40 7.92
N MET A 532 10.84 -12.89 6.87
CA MET A 532 9.51 -12.38 6.49
C MET A 532 8.42 -12.73 7.51
N LEU A 533 8.44 -13.97 8.04
CA LEU A 533 7.48 -14.43 9.04
C LEU A 533 7.59 -13.58 10.32
N ILE A 534 8.81 -13.32 10.77
CA ILE A 534 9.08 -12.57 12.00
C ILE A 534 8.68 -11.11 11.83
N GLN A 535 9.04 -10.46 10.72
CA GLN A 535 8.61 -9.09 10.45
C GLN A 535 7.07 -8.98 10.37
N ALA A 536 6.39 -9.93 9.73
CA ALA A 536 4.93 -9.94 9.66
C ALA A 536 4.27 -10.15 11.04
N LEU A 537 4.75 -11.10 11.85
CA LEU A 537 4.24 -11.32 13.21
C LEU A 537 4.53 -10.12 14.12
N SER A 538 5.74 -9.58 14.10
CA SER A 538 6.15 -8.41 14.90
C SER A 538 5.28 -7.19 14.60
N VAL A 539 5.17 -6.79 13.33
CA VAL A 539 4.34 -5.63 12.92
C VAL A 539 2.85 -5.84 13.23
N PHE A 540 2.35 -7.08 13.22
CA PHE A 540 0.97 -7.40 13.60
C PHE A 540 0.70 -7.22 15.11
N VAL A 541 1.66 -7.58 15.97
CA VAL A 541 1.48 -7.49 17.44
C VAL A 541 2.01 -6.17 18.06
N GLU A 542 2.80 -5.40 17.32
CA GLU A 542 3.33 -4.10 17.73
C GLU A 542 2.23 -3.02 17.84
N GLN A 543 2.18 -2.33 18.98
CA GLN A 543 1.27 -1.18 19.18
C GLN A 543 1.64 0.04 18.32
N THR A 544 2.93 0.24 18.02
CA THR A 544 3.41 1.35 17.17
C THR A 544 4.63 0.92 16.36
N SER A 545 4.43 0.82 15.04
CA SER A 545 5.36 0.25 14.09
C SER A 545 5.68 1.21 12.93
N LEU A 546 6.97 1.44 12.69
CA LEU A 546 7.49 2.22 11.57
C LEU A 546 8.23 1.27 10.62
N GLY A 547 7.60 0.85 9.51
CA GLY A 547 8.22 0.00 8.50
C GLY A 547 9.02 0.82 7.49
N GLY A 548 10.27 0.44 7.21
CA GLY A 548 11.19 1.22 6.39
C GLY A 548 12.13 0.41 5.48
N CYS A 549 12.30 0.84 4.23
CA CYS A 549 13.36 0.35 3.34
C CYS A 549 13.77 1.40 2.28
N LYS A 550 14.91 1.19 1.59
CA LYS A 550 15.50 2.18 0.68
C LYS A 550 14.60 2.63 -0.50
N SER A 551 13.78 1.74 -1.04
CA SER A 551 12.78 2.03 -2.09
C SER A 551 11.35 2.14 -1.55
N GLY A 552 11.15 1.92 -0.24
CA GLY A 552 9.92 2.10 0.52
C GLY A 552 8.73 1.18 0.18
N ASN A 553 8.63 0.64 -1.03
CA ASN A 553 7.42 -0.02 -1.54
C ASN A 553 7.48 -1.53 -1.47
N GLU A 554 8.42 -2.17 -2.19
CA GLU A 554 8.39 -3.62 -2.45
C GLU A 554 8.29 -4.45 -1.17
N ARG A 555 9.16 -4.16 -0.19
CA ARG A 555 9.25 -4.93 1.07
C ARG A 555 8.18 -4.53 2.08
N SER A 556 7.76 -3.26 2.07
CA SER A 556 6.65 -2.82 2.92
C SER A 556 5.33 -3.40 2.45
N GLN A 557 5.11 -3.55 1.13
CA GLN A 557 3.96 -4.25 0.57
C GLN A 557 3.96 -5.72 1.02
N ALA A 558 5.07 -6.43 0.82
CA ALA A 558 5.18 -7.85 1.16
C ALA A 558 4.94 -8.14 2.67
N VAL A 559 5.49 -7.31 3.56
CA VAL A 559 5.24 -7.42 5.02
C VAL A 559 3.80 -7.02 5.37
N ASN A 560 3.35 -5.83 4.96
CA ASN A 560 2.05 -5.30 5.37
C ASN A 560 0.87 -6.09 4.77
N GLY A 561 1.04 -6.73 3.60
CA GLY A 561 0.07 -7.65 3.03
C GLY A 561 -0.11 -8.90 3.88
N ARG A 562 0.98 -9.46 4.43
CA ARG A 562 0.91 -10.60 5.39
C ARG A 562 0.36 -10.18 6.75
N VAL A 563 0.58 -8.94 7.18
CA VAL A 563 -0.08 -8.36 8.36
C VAL A 563 -1.60 -8.26 8.13
N ALA A 564 -2.05 -7.84 6.96
CA ALA A 564 -3.49 -7.81 6.62
C ALA A 564 -4.10 -9.23 6.55
N ILE A 565 -3.35 -10.24 6.10
CA ILE A 565 -3.77 -11.66 6.23
C ILE A 565 -3.94 -12.08 7.70
N LEU A 566 -3.14 -11.57 8.63
CA LEU A 566 -3.31 -11.82 10.07
C LEU A 566 -4.50 -11.04 10.66
N ASP A 567 -4.70 -9.78 10.23
CA ASP A 567 -5.89 -8.97 10.60
C ASP A 567 -7.20 -9.65 10.14
N SER A 568 -7.23 -10.27 8.95
CA SER A 568 -8.43 -10.98 8.47
C SER A 568 -8.75 -12.26 9.26
N GLN A 569 -7.79 -12.82 10.00
CA GLN A 569 -8.10 -13.91 10.93
C GLN A 569 -8.89 -13.43 12.16
N LEU A 570 -8.85 -12.13 12.46
CA LEU A 570 -9.65 -11.48 13.51
C LEU A 570 -11.01 -10.97 13.00
N SER A 571 -11.15 -10.71 11.69
CA SER A 571 -12.40 -10.22 11.10
C SER A 571 -13.50 -11.28 11.00
N VAL A 572 -13.12 -12.56 10.90
CA VAL A 572 -14.01 -13.73 10.86
C VAL A 572 -13.77 -14.69 12.04
N PRO A 573 -14.39 -14.42 13.21
CA PRO A 573 -14.32 -15.32 14.36
C PRO A 573 -14.88 -16.71 14.05
N ASN A 574 -14.28 -17.74 14.63
CA ASN A 574 -14.62 -19.18 14.50
C ASN A 574 -14.34 -19.81 13.12
N ALA A 575 -13.82 -19.08 12.14
CA ALA A 575 -13.32 -19.68 10.91
C ALA A 575 -12.04 -20.48 11.19
N ALA A 576 -12.10 -21.80 11.07
CA ALA A 576 -10.96 -22.70 11.29
C ALA A 576 -10.01 -22.70 10.08
N THR A 577 -9.03 -21.79 10.08
CA THR A 577 -8.07 -21.65 8.98
C THR A 577 -6.75 -22.40 9.22
N PRO A 578 -6.00 -22.78 8.17
CA PRO A 578 -4.63 -23.29 8.31
C PRO A 578 -3.70 -22.32 9.05
N ILE A 579 -3.93 -21.01 8.92
CA ILE A 579 -3.13 -19.97 9.58
C ILE A 579 -3.36 -20.03 11.10
N LYS A 580 -4.61 -19.99 11.59
CA LYS A 580 -4.91 -20.14 13.03
C LYS A 580 -4.32 -21.45 13.59
N LYS A 581 -4.50 -22.56 12.87
CA LYS A 581 -3.95 -23.87 13.24
C LYS A 581 -2.42 -23.87 13.38
N PHE A 582 -1.68 -23.37 12.39
CA PHE A 582 -0.21 -23.38 12.43
C PHE A 582 0.36 -22.30 13.36
N LEU A 583 -0.36 -21.20 13.57
CA LEU A 583 0.01 -20.17 14.55
C LEU A 583 -0.09 -20.72 15.98
N LEU A 584 -1.19 -21.41 16.30
CA LEU A 584 -1.34 -22.11 17.59
C LEU A 584 -0.27 -23.21 17.76
N ALA A 585 -0.01 -24.01 16.72
CA ALA A 585 1.02 -25.04 16.77
C ALA A 585 2.43 -24.46 17.01
N LEU A 586 2.74 -23.29 16.42
CA LEU A 586 3.98 -22.54 16.68
C LEU A 586 4.02 -22.03 18.13
N ALA A 587 2.93 -21.43 18.63
CA ALA A 587 2.82 -20.96 20.01
C ALA A 587 3.03 -22.08 21.04
N GLN A 588 2.45 -23.26 20.79
CA GLN A 588 2.48 -24.42 21.67
C GLN A 588 3.70 -25.35 21.49
N ALA A 589 4.66 -25.00 20.64
CA ALA A 589 5.81 -25.85 20.36
C ALA A 589 6.64 -26.17 21.62
N ASN A 590 6.95 -27.45 21.85
CA ASN A 590 7.72 -27.93 23.00
C ASN A 590 9.17 -28.30 22.65
N LYS A 591 9.63 -27.85 21.48
CA LYS A 591 10.95 -28.10 20.87
C LYS A 591 11.22 -27.00 19.86
N ALA A 592 12.44 -26.98 19.28
CA ALA A 592 12.80 -26.03 18.23
C ALA A 592 11.76 -26.02 17.08
N PRO A 593 11.01 -24.91 16.88
CA PRO A 593 9.73 -24.92 16.17
C PRO A 593 9.89 -24.78 14.66
N ARG A 594 10.94 -25.39 14.08
CA ARG A 594 11.32 -25.15 12.68
C ARG A 594 10.24 -25.64 11.71
N THR A 595 9.60 -26.77 12.00
CA THR A 595 8.53 -27.34 11.16
C THR A 595 7.28 -26.46 11.19
N GLU A 596 6.88 -26.05 12.38
CA GLU A 596 5.71 -25.22 12.67
C GLU A 596 5.87 -23.83 12.02
N SER A 597 7.07 -23.25 12.14
CA SER A 597 7.45 -22.00 11.47
C SER A 597 7.39 -22.09 9.94
N VAL A 598 7.85 -23.21 9.37
CA VAL A 598 7.76 -23.47 7.92
C VAL A 598 6.30 -23.61 7.49
N MET A 599 5.46 -24.35 8.23
CA MET A 599 4.04 -24.52 7.89
C MET A 599 3.27 -23.18 7.95
N LEU A 600 3.45 -22.40 9.02
CA LEU A 600 2.82 -21.09 9.16
C LEU A 600 3.26 -20.13 8.05
N LYS A 601 4.57 -20.07 7.76
CA LYS A 601 5.11 -19.27 6.66
C LYS A 601 4.47 -19.66 5.32
N HIS A 602 4.39 -20.96 5.01
CA HIS A 602 3.76 -21.43 3.77
C HIS A 602 2.24 -21.23 3.72
N ALA A 603 1.55 -21.15 4.86
CA ALA A 603 0.14 -20.78 4.90
C ALA A 603 -0.05 -19.28 4.62
N LEU A 604 0.72 -18.41 5.29
CA LEU A 604 0.69 -16.96 5.06
C LEU A 604 1.10 -16.60 3.62
N ASP A 605 2.15 -17.21 3.08
CA ASP A 605 2.60 -16.95 1.70
C ASP A 605 1.55 -17.37 0.66
N ARG A 606 0.89 -18.52 0.86
CA ARG A 606 -0.18 -18.99 -0.04
C ARG A 606 -1.41 -18.11 0.04
N GLU A 607 -1.86 -17.76 1.24
CA GLU A 607 -3.06 -16.93 1.42
C GLU A 607 -2.82 -15.49 0.92
N TYR A 608 -1.63 -14.94 1.13
CA TYR A 608 -1.25 -13.64 0.56
C TYR A 608 -1.23 -13.67 -0.98
N ASN A 609 -0.60 -14.67 -1.61
CA ASN A 609 -0.65 -14.85 -3.07
C ASN A 609 -2.10 -15.02 -3.57
N LYS A 610 -2.92 -15.77 -2.83
CA LYS A 610 -4.31 -16.06 -3.18
C LYS A 610 -5.24 -14.87 -3.00
N CYS A 611 -5.11 -14.04 -1.95
CA CYS A 611 -6.19 -13.14 -1.52
C CYS A 611 -5.81 -11.65 -1.39
N ASN A 612 -4.52 -11.28 -1.34
CA ASN A 612 -4.10 -9.91 -0.99
C ASN A 612 -2.90 -9.34 -1.77
N LEU A 613 -2.42 -10.06 -2.79
CA LEU A 613 -1.21 -9.72 -3.54
C LEU A 613 -1.23 -8.30 -4.14
N TYR A 614 -2.40 -7.88 -4.61
CA TYR A 614 -2.70 -6.54 -5.13
C TYR A 614 -3.81 -5.85 -4.32
N GLY A 615 -3.91 -6.15 -3.01
CA GLY A 615 -4.82 -5.47 -2.07
C GLY A 615 -4.26 -4.15 -1.54
N ALA A 616 -4.78 -3.67 -0.41
CA ALA A 616 -4.50 -2.33 0.14
C ALA A 616 -3.01 -1.95 0.23
N ALA A 617 -2.14 -2.89 0.64
CA ALA A 617 -0.71 -2.62 0.79
C ALA A 617 -0.02 -2.31 -0.55
N SER A 618 -0.54 -2.80 -1.68
CA SER A 618 0.00 -2.52 -3.02
C SER A 618 -0.29 -1.09 -3.50
N LEU A 619 -1.43 -0.52 -3.07
CA LEU A 619 -1.84 0.85 -3.41
C LEU A 619 -0.81 1.89 -2.97
N ILE A 620 -0.03 1.60 -1.92
CA ILE A 620 1.06 2.46 -1.43
C ILE A 620 2.05 2.77 -2.56
N SER A 621 2.40 1.80 -3.40
CA SER A 621 3.31 2.07 -4.52
C SER A 621 2.65 2.92 -5.61
N LEU A 622 1.35 2.70 -5.85
CA LEU A 622 0.60 3.45 -6.86
C LEU A 622 0.54 4.93 -6.49
N ILE A 623 0.13 5.25 -5.25
CA ILE A 623 0.04 6.63 -4.75
C ILE A 623 1.40 7.30 -4.58
N ASP A 624 2.46 6.53 -4.31
CA ASP A 624 3.79 7.04 -4.02
C ASP A 624 4.65 7.25 -5.27
N GLN A 625 4.53 6.40 -6.30
CA GLN A 625 5.42 6.43 -7.48
C GLN A 625 4.68 6.35 -8.83
N GLY A 626 3.35 6.37 -8.84
CA GLY A 626 2.53 6.27 -10.06
C GLY A 626 2.50 4.88 -10.69
N GLY A 627 2.91 3.83 -9.97
CA GLY A 627 2.93 2.47 -10.53
C GLY A 627 3.19 1.40 -9.49
N SER A 628 2.83 0.16 -9.83
CA SER A 628 3.03 -1.00 -8.96
C SER A 628 4.49 -1.13 -8.55
N ALA A 629 4.73 -1.67 -7.35
CA ALA A 629 6.06 -1.93 -6.85
C ALA A 629 6.80 -2.91 -7.80
N LYS A 630 8.13 -3.00 -7.73
CA LYS A 630 8.88 -4.03 -8.49
C LYS A 630 9.09 -5.26 -7.64
N VAL A 631 8.00 -5.88 -7.22
CA VAL A 631 8.07 -7.03 -6.32
C VAL A 631 8.42 -8.26 -7.14
N GLU A 632 9.49 -8.96 -6.75
CA GLU A 632 9.93 -10.19 -7.40
C GLU A 632 9.84 -11.36 -6.41
N ALA A 633 9.40 -12.53 -6.90
CA ALA A 633 9.45 -13.79 -6.17
C ALA A 633 10.82 -14.43 -6.30
N LYS A 634 11.31 -15.05 -5.21
CA LYS A 634 12.63 -15.70 -5.22
C LYS A 634 12.61 -16.90 -6.20
N PRO A 635 13.55 -17.00 -7.16
CA PRO A 635 13.64 -18.20 -7.98
C PRO A 635 14.07 -19.37 -7.09
N GLY A 636 13.59 -20.58 -7.39
CA GLY A 636 13.80 -21.78 -6.56
C GLY A 636 15.23 -22.34 -6.55
N HIS A 637 16.22 -21.60 -7.05
CA HIS A 637 17.63 -21.98 -7.11
C HIS A 637 18.49 -20.99 -6.29
N PRO A 638 19.63 -21.40 -5.70
CA PRO A 638 20.38 -20.56 -4.76
C PRO A 638 21.13 -19.37 -5.39
N PHE A 639 21.31 -19.36 -6.72
CA PHE A 639 22.07 -18.31 -7.41
C PHE A 639 21.13 -17.25 -8.01
N TYR A 640 21.04 -16.08 -7.38
CA TYR A 640 20.24 -14.97 -7.92
C TYR A 640 20.78 -13.59 -7.53
N VAL A 641 20.66 -12.63 -8.45
CA VAL A 641 21.36 -11.32 -8.37
C VAL A 641 20.41 -10.14 -8.14
N SER A 642 19.11 -10.29 -8.43
CA SER A 642 18.14 -9.21 -8.23
C SER A 642 17.91 -8.92 -6.74
N ARG A 643 17.95 -7.64 -6.38
CA ARG A 643 17.75 -7.18 -4.98
C ARG A 643 16.30 -6.80 -4.67
N ASN A 644 15.44 -6.97 -5.67
CA ASN A 644 14.01 -6.71 -5.65
C ASN A 644 13.21 -7.89 -5.11
N PHE A 645 13.83 -9.07 -4.94
CA PHE A 645 13.17 -10.20 -4.29
C PHE A 645 12.68 -9.79 -2.91
N ALA A 646 11.36 -9.72 -2.77
CA ALA A 646 10.70 -9.38 -1.51
C ALA A 646 9.68 -10.46 -1.12
N GLU A 647 9.38 -11.40 -2.01
CA GLU A 647 8.37 -12.42 -1.78
C GLU A 647 8.96 -13.82 -1.59
N ALA A 648 8.07 -14.78 -1.36
CA ALA A 648 8.40 -16.20 -1.28
C ALA A 648 8.89 -16.77 -2.62
N ASN A 649 9.09 -18.09 -2.66
CA ASN A 649 9.48 -18.80 -3.87
C ASN A 649 8.45 -18.58 -4.99
N ALA A 650 8.89 -18.42 -6.23
CA ALA A 650 8.03 -18.32 -7.42
C ALA A 650 7.02 -19.47 -7.55
N SER A 651 7.33 -20.66 -7.02
CA SER A 651 6.38 -21.80 -6.96
C SER A 651 5.20 -21.60 -6.00
N VAL A 652 5.27 -20.63 -5.09
CA VAL A 652 4.19 -20.23 -4.18
C VAL A 652 3.53 -18.93 -4.65
N MET A 653 4.33 -18.02 -5.19
CA MET A 653 3.93 -16.67 -5.63
C MET A 653 3.46 -16.64 -7.09
N THR A 654 2.68 -17.64 -7.51
CA THR A 654 2.30 -17.86 -8.92
C THR A 654 1.60 -16.65 -9.54
N ASN A 655 0.80 -15.91 -8.76
CA ASN A 655 -0.08 -14.87 -9.28
C ASN A 655 0.65 -13.51 -9.41
N LEU A 656 1.94 -13.43 -9.01
CA LEU A 656 2.76 -12.22 -9.09
C LEU A 656 3.31 -12.02 -10.51
N GLN A 657 2.80 -11.01 -11.21
CA GLN A 657 3.21 -10.66 -12.58
C GLN A 657 3.41 -9.13 -12.69
N GLN A 658 4.67 -8.72 -12.61
CA GLN A 658 5.09 -7.30 -12.55
C GLN A 658 6.29 -7.00 -13.47
N SER A 659 6.52 -7.81 -14.51
CA SER A 659 7.66 -7.63 -15.41
C SER A 659 7.63 -6.27 -16.13
N GLN A 660 6.43 -5.76 -16.45
CA GLN A 660 6.24 -4.47 -17.12
C GLN A 660 5.91 -3.31 -16.15
N ALA A 661 5.74 -3.57 -14.85
CA ALA A 661 5.40 -2.54 -13.85
C ALA A 661 6.46 -1.43 -13.73
N ALA A 662 7.71 -1.74 -14.08
CA ALA A 662 8.84 -0.83 -13.97
C ALA A 662 8.77 0.40 -14.89
N GLU A 663 8.01 0.35 -16.00
CA GLU A 663 7.92 1.46 -16.96
C GLU A 663 6.98 2.58 -16.50
N MET A 664 5.93 2.24 -15.75
CA MET A 664 4.97 3.21 -15.21
C MET A 664 5.62 4.10 -14.13
N GLN A 665 6.52 3.54 -13.32
CA GLN A 665 7.11 4.27 -12.20
C GLN A 665 7.86 5.55 -12.61
N ALA A 666 7.60 6.61 -11.83
CA ALA A 666 8.10 7.98 -11.98
C ALA A 666 9.59 8.12 -12.36
N HIS A 667 10.44 7.28 -11.79
CA HIS A 667 11.91 7.38 -11.93
C HIS A 667 12.52 6.49 -13.01
N LYS A 668 11.70 5.87 -13.87
CA LYS A 668 12.14 5.00 -14.97
C LYS A 668 11.56 5.40 -16.34
N GLY A 669 10.37 4.92 -16.69
CA GLY A 669 9.84 5.04 -18.05
C GLY A 669 9.05 6.32 -18.30
N MET A 670 8.37 6.85 -17.27
CA MET A 670 7.44 7.97 -17.38
C MET A 670 7.96 9.19 -18.18
N PRO A 671 9.17 9.75 -17.95
CA PRO A 671 9.62 10.93 -18.70
C PRO A 671 9.79 10.67 -20.20
N LYS A 672 10.26 9.48 -20.58
CA LYS A 672 10.37 9.05 -21.98
C LYS A 672 8.99 8.83 -22.63
N MET A 673 8.01 8.35 -21.87
CA MET A 673 6.64 8.17 -22.35
C MET A 673 5.91 9.51 -22.52
N ILE A 674 6.17 10.49 -21.65
CA ILE A 674 5.73 11.88 -21.81
C ILE A 674 6.33 12.46 -23.10
N GLU A 675 7.65 12.48 -23.21
CA GLU A 675 8.36 12.99 -24.39
C GLU A 675 7.89 12.30 -25.69
N GLY A 676 7.77 10.97 -25.65
CA GLY A 676 7.33 10.17 -26.79
C GLY A 676 5.90 10.45 -27.24
N ALA A 677 4.98 10.77 -26.34
CA ALA A 677 3.61 11.15 -26.71
C ALA A 677 3.58 12.43 -27.57
N TRP A 678 4.35 13.45 -27.18
CA TRP A 678 4.45 14.71 -27.93
C TRP A 678 5.26 14.58 -29.22
N GLN A 679 6.35 13.80 -29.21
CA GLN A 679 7.17 13.55 -30.40
C GLN A 679 6.55 12.57 -31.41
N GLY A 680 5.40 11.96 -31.11
CA GLY A 680 4.70 11.07 -32.04
C GLY A 680 5.16 9.61 -32.00
N HIS A 681 5.20 8.99 -30.83
CA HIS A 681 5.42 7.55 -30.69
C HIS A 681 4.29 6.70 -31.33
N PRO A 682 4.60 5.45 -31.73
CA PRO A 682 3.80 4.74 -32.74
C PRO A 682 2.49 4.15 -32.21
N LYS A 683 1.54 4.01 -33.14
CA LYS A 683 0.26 3.33 -32.92
C LYS A 683 0.44 1.90 -32.38
N SER A 684 -0.31 1.56 -31.32
CA SER A 684 -0.30 0.25 -30.66
C SER A 684 -0.76 -0.89 -31.57
N TRP A 685 -0.58 -2.15 -31.14
CA TRP A 685 -1.13 -3.32 -31.85
C TRP A 685 -2.65 -3.22 -32.06
N TRP A 686 -3.41 -2.72 -31.08
CA TRP A 686 -4.85 -2.46 -31.20
C TRP A 686 -5.22 -1.42 -32.26
N GLN A 687 -4.47 -0.32 -32.32
CA GLN A 687 -4.64 0.68 -33.39
C GLN A 687 -4.17 0.15 -34.77
N ARG A 688 -3.28 -0.85 -34.81
CA ARG A 688 -2.94 -1.57 -36.05
C ARG A 688 -4.10 -2.49 -36.48
N MET A 689 -4.77 -3.19 -35.56
CA MET A 689 -5.92 -4.05 -35.86
C MET A 689 -7.13 -3.27 -36.39
N LYS A 690 -7.50 -2.14 -35.77
CA LYS A 690 -8.63 -1.30 -36.24
C LYS A 690 -8.39 -0.61 -37.60
N SER A 691 -7.17 -0.68 -38.16
CA SER A 691 -6.77 0.06 -39.36
C SER A 691 -6.75 -0.74 -40.67
N SER A 692 -7.24 -1.99 -40.68
CA SER A 692 -7.30 -2.78 -41.92
C SER A 692 -8.56 -3.67 -41.99
N PRO A 693 -9.15 -3.88 -43.19
CA PRO A 693 -10.30 -4.79 -43.36
C PRO A 693 -10.01 -6.24 -42.92
N LEU A 694 -8.76 -6.70 -43.06
CA LEU A 694 -8.33 -8.01 -42.57
C LEU A 694 -8.19 -8.09 -41.04
N GLY A 695 -8.10 -6.97 -40.32
CA GLY A 695 -7.96 -6.95 -38.86
C GLY A 695 -9.16 -7.52 -38.12
N LEU A 696 -10.37 -7.38 -38.70
CA LEU A 696 -11.60 -7.93 -38.14
C LEU A 696 -11.67 -9.47 -38.23
N ALA A 697 -11.02 -10.06 -39.23
CA ALA A 697 -10.95 -11.52 -39.41
C ALA A 697 -9.68 -12.13 -38.78
N GLY A 698 -8.56 -11.41 -38.80
CA GLY A 698 -7.26 -11.87 -38.27
C GLY A 698 -7.22 -12.00 -36.75
N ALA A 699 -8.04 -11.22 -36.02
CA ALA A 699 -8.13 -11.29 -34.55
C ALA A 699 -8.60 -12.67 -34.02
N ILE A 700 -9.21 -13.52 -34.86
CA ILE A 700 -9.70 -14.86 -34.50
C ILE A 700 -8.70 -15.98 -34.90
N LEU A 701 -7.74 -15.70 -35.80
CA LEU A 701 -6.83 -16.70 -36.39
C LEU A 701 -5.33 -16.47 -36.11
N GLY A 702 -4.95 -15.28 -35.63
CA GLY A 702 -3.55 -14.86 -35.49
C GLY A 702 -2.74 -15.42 -34.31
N VAL A 703 -3.15 -16.53 -33.69
CA VAL A 703 -2.51 -17.09 -32.47
C VAL A 703 -1.65 -18.33 -32.76
N VAL A 704 -1.71 -18.92 -33.96
CA VAL A 704 -1.22 -20.31 -34.20
C VAL A 704 0.04 -20.43 -35.08
N THR A 705 0.48 -19.40 -35.82
CA THR A 705 1.61 -19.54 -36.77
C THR A 705 2.76 -18.56 -36.57
N VAL A 706 3.97 -19.14 -36.46
CA VAL A 706 5.26 -18.44 -36.32
C VAL A 706 5.62 -17.72 -37.62
N ILE A 707 5.68 -16.39 -37.60
CA ILE A 707 6.21 -15.56 -38.69
C ILE A 707 7.65 -15.13 -38.36
N PRO A 708 8.62 -15.20 -39.30
CA PRO A 708 10.02 -14.87 -39.01
C PRO A 708 10.25 -13.42 -38.56
N ALA A 709 10.95 -13.25 -37.43
CA ALA A 709 11.10 -11.98 -36.72
C ALA A 709 11.71 -10.81 -37.55
N PHE A 710 12.46 -11.10 -38.61
CA PHE A 710 13.11 -10.08 -39.44
C PHE A 710 12.12 -9.25 -40.28
N ILE A 711 11.03 -9.85 -40.78
CA ILE A 711 10.00 -9.12 -41.53
C ILE A 711 9.22 -8.18 -40.58
N VAL A 712 8.96 -8.65 -39.36
CA VAL A 712 8.33 -7.86 -38.30
C VAL A 712 9.18 -6.63 -37.94
N LEU A 713 10.51 -6.77 -37.86
CA LEU A 713 11.41 -5.67 -37.54
C LEU A 713 11.41 -4.56 -38.62
N GLY A 714 11.55 -4.93 -39.89
CA GLY A 714 11.56 -3.98 -41.01
C GLY A 714 10.21 -3.28 -41.21
N TYR A 715 9.11 -4.04 -41.11
CA TYR A 715 7.75 -3.48 -41.20
C TYR A 715 7.43 -2.53 -40.03
N ASN A 716 7.88 -2.85 -38.81
CA ASN A 716 7.74 -1.98 -37.64
C ASN A 716 8.43 -0.62 -37.87
N LEU A 717 9.66 -0.58 -38.38
CA LEU A 717 10.39 0.68 -38.61
C LEU A 717 9.66 1.62 -39.59
N VAL A 718 9.25 1.11 -40.76
CA VAL A 718 8.56 1.92 -41.78
C VAL A 718 7.16 2.37 -41.32
N LYS A 719 6.44 1.53 -40.58
CA LYS A 719 5.10 1.87 -40.06
C LYS A 719 5.18 2.81 -38.86
N ASN A 720 6.21 2.72 -38.01
CA ASN A 720 6.47 3.68 -36.94
C ASN A 720 6.77 5.07 -37.51
N TYR A 721 7.55 5.17 -38.60
CA TYR A 721 7.80 6.44 -39.28
C TYR A 721 6.51 7.09 -39.83
N ARG A 722 5.64 6.30 -40.50
CA ARG A 722 4.32 6.78 -40.96
C ARG A 722 3.39 7.14 -39.79
N GLY A 723 3.47 6.41 -38.67
CA GLY A 723 2.74 6.69 -37.45
C GLY A 723 3.16 8.01 -36.80
N LYS A 724 4.47 8.25 -36.69
CA LYS A 724 5.06 9.51 -36.21
C LYS A 724 4.52 10.70 -37.01
N LYS A 725 4.58 10.60 -38.34
CA LYS A 725 4.03 11.62 -39.24
C LYS A 725 2.52 11.83 -39.03
N ALA A 726 1.73 10.77 -38.87
CA ALA A 726 0.29 10.90 -38.63
C ALA A 726 -0.07 11.51 -37.27
N THR A 727 0.70 11.24 -36.20
CA THR A 727 0.51 11.89 -34.90
C THR A 727 0.96 13.35 -34.94
N GLN A 728 2.09 13.66 -35.60
CA GLN A 728 2.52 15.05 -35.86
C GLN A 728 1.43 15.82 -36.62
N THR A 729 0.93 15.28 -37.74
CA THR A 729 -0.18 15.89 -38.50
C THR A 729 -1.49 15.99 -37.70
N SER A 730 -1.76 15.07 -36.75
CA SER A 730 -2.92 15.21 -35.85
C SER A 730 -2.72 16.33 -34.83
N ASN A 731 -1.51 16.48 -34.28
CA ASN A 731 -1.18 17.54 -33.33
C ASN A 731 -1.18 18.92 -34.02
N GLU A 732 -0.63 18.98 -35.24
CA GLU A 732 -0.70 20.13 -36.15
C GLU A 732 -2.15 20.48 -36.51
N ALA A 733 -2.99 19.50 -36.83
CA ALA A 733 -4.41 19.72 -37.12
C ALA A 733 -5.15 20.32 -35.91
N TYR A 734 -4.97 19.76 -34.71
CA TYR A 734 -5.55 20.30 -33.48
C TYR A 734 -5.05 21.71 -33.13
N ALA A 735 -3.78 22.02 -33.44
CA ALA A 735 -3.24 23.37 -33.32
C ALA A 735 -3.90 24.33 -34.34
N SER A 736 -3.95 23.96 -35.62
CA SER A 736 -4.55 24.82 -36.67
C SER A 736 -6.04 25.08 -36.49
N SER A 737 -6.81 24.12 -35.93
CA SER A 737 -8.22 24.36 -35.59
C SER A 737 -8.40 25.33 -34.43
N SER A 738 -7.38 25.53 -33.58
CA SER A 738 -7.43 26.49 -32.48
C SER A 738 -7.09 27.93 -32.91
N GLU A 739 -6.36 28.10 -34.03
CA GLU A 739 -6.12 29.42 -34.62
C GLU A 739 -7.37 29.95 -35.34
N SER A 740 -8.13 29.10 -36.05
CA SER A 740 -9.38 29.50 -36.71
C SER A 740 -10.49 29.94 -35.75
N ASP A 741 -10.53 29.38 -34.54
CA ASP A 741 -11.51 29.76 -33.51
C ASP A 741 -11.13 31.08 -32.80
N LEU A 742 -9.83 31.45 -32.81
CA LEU A 742 -9.35 32.75 -32.35
C LEU A 742 -9.50 33.85 -33.41
N GLU A 743 -9.33 33.53 -34.70
CA GLU A 743 -9.59 34.51 -35.77
C GLU A 743 -11.09 34.79 -35.97
N SER A 744 -11.96 33.79 -35.82
CA SER A 744 -13.42 34.00 -35.92
C SER A 744 -14.04 34.77 -34.74
N SER A 745 -13.33 34.89 -33.61
CA SER A 745 -13.71 35.75 -32.47
C SER A 745 -13.04 37.13 -32.47
N GLY A 746 -12.11 37.40 -33.40
CA GLY A 746 -11.37 38.67 -33.51
C GLY A 746 -11.97 39.74 -34.42
N ALA A 747 -13.09 39.46 -35.12
CA ALA A 747 -13.60 40.29 -36.21
C ALA A 747 -15.03 40.82 -35.99
N SER A 748 -15.28 41.54 -34.89
CA SER A 748 -16.44 42.44 -34.74
C SER A 748 -16.15 43.55 -33.72
N SER A 749 -16.43 44.79 -34.10
CA SER A 749 -16.46 46.01 -33.26
C SER A 749 -16.97 45.78 -31.83
N GLY A 750 -16.48 46.44 -30.78
CA GLY A 750 -15.89 47.78 -30.74
C GLY A 750 -16.81 48.73 -29.96
N SER A 751 -16.24 49.45 -28.99
CA SER A 751 -16.86 50.44 -28.07
C SER A 751 -17.58 49.96 -26.80
N ASP A 752 -17.42 50.83 -25.79
CA ASP A 752 -18.08 51.03 -24.52
C ASP A 752 -17.89 50.15 -23.27
N SER A 753 -17.74 50.91 -22.19
CA SER A 753 -17.45 50.53 -20.80
C SER A 753 -18.71 50.18 -20.02
N SER A 754 -18.60 49.23 -19.09
CA SER A 754 -19.05 49.44 -17.70
C SER A 754 -18.73 48.22 -16.82
N GLU A 755 -18.64 48.47 -15.52
CA GLU A 755 -18.59 47.42 -14.50
C GLU A 755 -19.91 46.62 -14.51
N SER A 756 -19.84 45.30 -14.39
CA SER A 756 -20.85 44.58 -13.62
C SER A 756 -20.31 43.32 -12.95
N ARG A 757 -20.62 43.18 -11.66
CA ARG A 757 -20.53 41.91 -10.94
C ARG A 757 -21.69 41.04 -11.40
N VAL A 758 -21.47 39.74 -11.60
CA VAL A 758 -22.57 38.76 -11.71
C VAL A 758 -22.58 37.87 -10.46
N PRO A 759 -23.74 37.60 -9.82
CA PRO A 759 -23.79 37.09 -8.45
C PRO A 759 -24.10 35.59 -8.37
N LEU A 760 -23.93 35.01 -7.17
CA LEU A 760 -24.65 33.79 -6.79
C LEU A 760 -26.15 34.01 -6.90
N LEU A 761 -26.89 33.01 -7.40
CA LEU A 761 -28.34 32.91 -7.17
C LEU A 761 -28.75 31.45 -6.94
N ALA A 762 -29.59 31.25 -5.94
CA ALA A 762 -30.16 29.98 -5.51
C ALA A 762 -31.68 30.13 -5.32
N GLN A 763 -32.38 29.00 -5.16
CA GLN A 763 -33.83 28.85 -4.86
C GLN A 763 -34.77 29.14 -6.06
N ALA A 764 -35.90 28.45 -6.28
CA ALA A 764 -36.91 27.81 -5.41
C ALA A 764 -37.38 26.45 -6.00
N ARG A 765 -38.05 25.48 -5.35
CA ARG A 765 -39.04 25.34 -4.23
C ARG A 765 -40.53 25.59 -4.57
N GLY A 766 -41.36 24.55 -4.39
CA GLY A 766 -42.84 24.50 -4.42
C GLY A 766 -43.35 23.21 -5.10
N LEU A 767 -43.65 22.09 -4.41
CA LEU A 767 -44.87 21.73 -3.63
C LEU A 767 -46.13 21.47 -4.51
N PRO A 768 -47.08 20.57 -4.15
CA PRO A 768 -47.43 20.12 -2.79
C PRO A 768 -47.54 18.59 -2.57
N ALA A 769 -48.08 18.19 -1.41
CA ALA A 769 -48.13 16.81 -0.88
C ALA A 769 -49.53 16.17 -0.95
N SER A 770 -49.59 14.83 -0.86
CA SER A 770 -50.84 14.09 -0.57
C SER A 770 -50.59 12.71 0.09
N ALA A 771 -50.90 12.63 1.39
CA ALA A 771 -51.55 11.54 2.17
C ALA A 771 -51.12 10.04 2.06
N PRO A 772 -51.31 9.23 3.14
CA PRO A 772 -50.70 7.91 3.30
C PRO A 772 -51.62 6.71 2.96
N ILE A 773 -51.03 5.52 2.80
CA ILE A 773 -51.74 4.23 2.75
C ILE A 773 -51.09 3.25 3.75
N HIS A 774 -51.92 2.44 4.43
CA HIS A 774 -51.54 1.58 5.56
C HIS A 774 -51.81 0.08 5.28
N TYR A 775 -50.83 -0.77 5.63
CA TYR A 775 -50.96 -2.19 6.01
C TYR A 775 -51.45 -3.22 4.94
N PRO A 776 -51.28 -4.56 5.15
CA PRO A 776 -50.81 -5.27 6.35
C PRO A 776 -49.64 -6.27 6.18
N SER A 777 -49.10 -6.75 7.30
CA SER A 777 -48.28 -7.98 7.38
C SER A 777 -49.15 -9.25 7.33
N PRO A 778 -48.54 -10.42 7.06
CA PRO A 778 -48.86 -11.59 7.90
C PRO A 778 -47.66 -12.49 8.27
N LEU A 779 -47.56 -12.73 9.58
CA LEU A 779 -47.39 -14.02 10.28
C LEU A 779 -46.39 -15.11 9.79
N HIS A 780 -45.55 -15.51 10.76
CA HIS A 780 -44.97 -16.83 11.03
C HIS A 780 -45.45 -18.06 10.23
N HIS A 781 -44.50 -18.95 9.90
CA HIS A 781 -44.66 -20.39 10.19
C HIS A 781 -43.34 -21.08 10.59
N LYS A 782 -43.48 -22.26 11.21
CA LYS A 782 -42.44 -22.97 12.00
C LYS A 782 -41.54 -23.91 11.17
N ALA A 783 -40.38 -24.16 11.77
CA ALA A 783 -39.35 -25.14 11.43
C ALA A 783 -39.78 -26.58 11.11
N SER A 784 -38.98 -27.26 10.29
CA SER A 784 -38.73 -28.70 10.34
C SER A 784 -37.31 -29.08 9.85
N ARG A 785 -36.60 -29.88 10.68
CA ARG A 785 -35.47 -30.77 10.34
C ARG A 785 -36.05 -32.21 10.26
N PRO A 786 -35.38 -33.24 9.68
CA PRO A 786 -33.93 -33.53 9.64
C PRO A 786 -33.40 -33.72 8.18
N THR A 787 -32.32 -34.42 7.79
CA THR A 787 -31.49 -35.50 8.41
C THR A 787 -30.07 -35.59 7.81
N LYS A 788 -29.23 -36.43 8.45
CA LYS A 788 -28.01 -37.12 7.94
C LYS A 788 -28.20 -37.81 6.57
N ALA A 789 -27.16 -38.16 5.80
CA ALA A 789 -25.72 -37.86 5.79
C ALA A 789 -25.15 -38.27 4.41
N ASP A 790 -23.92 -37.85 4.09
CA ASP A 790 -22.82 -38.69 3.58
C ASP A 790 -21.78 -37.84 2.81
N ASP A 791 -20.52 -37.99 3.23
CA ASP A 791 -19.29 -37.52 2.58
C ASP A 791 -18.78 -38.67 1.70
N PRO A 792 -18.29 -38.45 0.47
CA PRO A 792 -16.84 -38.30 0.36
C PRO A 792 -16.28 -37.39 -0.77
N THR A 793 -15.05 -36.96 -0.54
CA THR A 793 -13.93 -36.76 -1.49
C THR A 793 -13.83 -35.48 -2.34
N ASP A 794 -12.82 -34.70 -1.97
CA ASP A 794 -11.89 -33.91 -2.80
C ASP A 794 -11.96 -34.12 -4.32
N ASN A 795 -12.26 -33.03 -5.03
CA ASN A 795 -11.60 -32.63 -6.29
C ASN A 795 -11.94 -31.16 -6.60
N ASP A 796 -11.23 -30.23 -5.95
CA ASP A 796 -11.28 -28.80 -6.26
C ASP A 796 -10.52 -28.52 -7.58
N ASP A 797 -11.13 -28.89 -8.71
CA ASP A 797 -10.63 -28.56 -10.06
C ASP A 797 -11.45 -27.38 -10.65
N LEU A 798 -11.36 -26.23 -9.96
CA LEU A 798 -11.97 -24.96 -10.37
C LEU A 798 -11.21 -24.36 -11.57
N SER A 799 -11.56 -24.84 -12.77
CA SER A 799 -11.26 -24.17 -14.03
C SER A 799 -12.09 -22.88 -14.19
N LEU A 800 -11.48 -21.83 -14.77
CA LEU A 800 -12.17 -20.58 -15.16
C LEU A 800 -13.20 -20.80 -16.29
#